data_AF-A0A5J4W5W2-F1
#
_entry.id   AF-A0A5J4W5W2-F1
#
_cell.length_a   1.000
_cell.length_b   1.000
_cell.length_c   1.000
_cell.angle_alpha   90.00
_cell.angle_beta   90.00
_cell.angle_gamma   90.00
#
_symmetry.space_group_name_H-M   'P 1'
#
loop_
_entity.id
_entity.type
_entity.pdbx_description
1 polymer ?
#
loop_
_entity_poly.entity_id
_entity_poly.type
_entity_poly.pdbx_seq_one_letter_code
_entity_poly.pdbx_strand_id
1 'polypeptide(L)'
;MLVELSSGRKHIKQNGIIVHLTDNDIQSNTIVRQEDSYDGIVDFPEFQPFITLPINTSEVNFLQNPSQHKQSRALLTNTLFLNRDPILFRFILNNLRDAQQTVLDQGHQQAASTQGSGGVIACTQAQLQVEMQIIFNRFQSFIREYNHRITFCNLPILILQQFWKALSNDFYAVSGDSYYVGTTGDDSNSCSQTDQCLTLEQGILRESANSATDYTVFIMDKTTLSSRFSIYLSFEQPRTFTNNPQSGSILSEIQVNIKGLFAISEKTVFLNINFTMLDVVQNEYGGVIYIQFYQSYNTLDITSCTFIGCNASGSGGALYLVISNSAQTILSNLTFNHCEAQYNGGAIFANLLSGGKLTIAGSCSITECKTYQNYGSGGGIYASIRDEDSQLILEDSITFEKCFSNNGGGMYLGVYSYGQVIMNVSCIFKDCTCTYSGGGCFINASNTSFNIQLLGNMQFEGCTTGNSGGGFSLSCRYTGQITINEMQFTNCNATESGGGFSSSLDSGAQITITGKIRFDNCHSQTDSGGGQYLIANGSGCIVNITGEFEYNQCNATSGGGLYCEIYDYAIVEINNASLIDCNSEKGGGGIYCSIINQGQVQVNNIKLMNCNSQGDGGGIFSNVSSGGQLILDKSCQFYQCESYGNGGGIYINIDSTAQCSFIIKDAFIHDCKALNNTNSSLQYSRSGFGGGLFLGVNGDYSPSSKLINLHGMKIYNNLADKNGQSLYVVMTQIVEFCKYGILGEYVKGNYSDTYSDESDLEGIPMDLSTFNSSTSEQIRQQQKPLEPLWRILGILKSAQVVVNISNPNGKLIFHIEGQRMIQGYLNVKIFELRDKTQEEIDLDQKEIKYKYNMNKLKSLKRTQLKSSIILQHQPGNKQQISISSDSRIEKNLRNYDNEIIYPLEDGSSNPISIEGEIQSEQKASFEMNDGSWFNNKQKVYGVLISNDRKIFTGKDGHDIEEDENAAVQLEVTFKEEEGKGFPIGVIVGIAVGALAIVAVIIIVIIVAVFISKKKKAKKPASSYGPEMRARNLPMENKFPQNSHSLDAMNKAMESNNW
;
A
#
# COMPACT_ATOMS: atom_id res chain seq x y z
N MET A 1 53.98 -8.95 13.88
CA MET A 1 53.82 -9.68 15.15
C MET A 1 53.38 -8.65 16.19
N LEU A 2 52.13 -8.80 16.67
CA LEU A 2 51.42 -8.20 17.83
C LEU A 2 51.76 -6.77 18.32
N VAL A 3 50.78 -5.83 18.32
CA VAL A 3 49.86 -5.44 19.44
C VAL A 3 50.67 -4.81 20.59
N GLU A 4 50.52 -3.55 21.02
CA GLU A 4 49.34 -2.83 21.54
C GLU A 4 49.78 -1.37 21.83
N LEU A 5 48.88 -0.37 21.77
CA LEU A 5 48.66 0.63 22.84
C LEU A 5 47.64 1.72 22.44
N SER A 6 46.48 1.60 23.07
CA SER A 6 45.70 2.64 23.77
C SER A 6 45.28 3.93 23.05
N SER A 7 43.99 3.94 22.72
CA SER A 7 42.97 4.98 22.98
C SER A 7 43.40 6.33 23.61
N GLY A 8 42.98 7.42 22.95
CA GLY A 8 42.86 8.75 23.56
C GLY A 8 42.05 9.72 22.70
N ARG A 9 40.71 9.67 22.79
CA ARG A 9 39.80 10.69 22.21
C ARG A 9 39.93 11.99 22.98
N LYS A 10 40.09 13.12 22.28
CA LYS A 10 39.86 14.47 22.82
C LYS A 10 38.69 15.11 22.06
N HIS A 11 37.67 15.52 22.81
CA HIS A 11 36.58 16.36 22.33
C HIS A 11 36.96 17.84 22.49
N ILE A 12 36.77 18.65 21.45
CA ILE A 12 36.74 20.11 21.56
C ILE A 12 35.32 20.56 21.19
N LYS A 13 34.75 21.44 22.02
CA LYS A 13 33.36 21.90 21.97
C LYS A 13 33.37 23.38 21.58
N GLN A 14 32.80 23.73 20.43
CA GLN A 14 32.43 25.12 20.12
C GLN A 14 31.17 25.12 19.25
N ASN A 15 30.11 25.78 19.72
CA ASN A 15 28.85 26.04 19.01
C ASN A 15 28.04 24.82 18.49
N GLY A 16 27.81 23.83 19.36
CA GLY A 16 26.55 23.05 19.33
C GLY A 16 26.28 22.10 18.16
N ILE A 17 27.22 21.86 17.24
CA ILE A 17 27.04 20.90 16.13
C ILE A 17 28.11 19.79 16.24
N ILE A 18 27.66 18.53 16.22
CA ILE A 18 28.53 17.34 16.11
C ILE A 18 28.53 16.94 14.64
N VAL A 19 29.70 17.00 13.98
CA VAL A 19 29.91 16.44 12.63
C VAL A 19 30.83 15.24 12.75
N HIS A 20 30.38 14.09 12.27
CA HIS A 20 31.20 12.89 12.09
C HIS A 20 31.81 12.96 10.69
N LEU A 21 33.14 12.98 10.60
CA LEU A 21 33.87 12.80 9.34
C LEU A 21 34.66 11.49 9.45
N THR A 22 34.50 10.61 8.47
CA THR A 22 35.29 9.39 8.31
C THR A 22 36.43 9.63 7.32
N ASP A 23 37.61 9.12 7.66
CA ASP A 23 38.84 9.20 6.85
C ASP A 23 38.67 8.45 5.52
N ASN A 24 38.48 9.16 4.39
CA ASN A 24 38.67 8.55 3.06
C ASN A 24 38.97 9.53 1.90
N ASP A 25 39.59 10.69 2.15
CA ASP A 25 40.02 11.63 1.08
C ASP A 25 41.53 11.84 1.03
N ILE A 26 42.32 10.76 1.00
CA ILE A 26 43.74 10.84 0.64
C ILE A 26 44.12 9.67 -0.30
N GLN A 27 44.39 10.04 -1.56
CA GLN A 27 45.06 9.32 -2.67
C GLN A 27 44.21 8.47 -3.63
N SER A 28 43.94 9.00 -4.83
CA SER A 28 44.74 8.70 -6.03
C SER A 28 44.31 9.55 -7.26
N ASN A 29 45.30 10.05 -7.99
CA ASN A 29 45.15 10.66 -9.31
C ASN A 29 44.73 9.59 -10.33
N THR A 30 43.73 9.86 -11.19
CA THR A 30 43.84 9.89 -12.67
C THR A 30 42.46 10.21 -13.32
N ILE A 31 42.37 11.41 -13.92
CA ILE A 31 41.59 11.85 -15.09
C ILE A 31 40.22 11.18 -15.36
N VAL A 32 39.14 11.89 -15.01
CA VAL A 32 37.81 11.76 -15.64
C VAL A 32 37.29 13.17 -15.97
N ARG A 33 36.66 13.28 -17.14
CA ARG A 33 36.15 14.50 -17.77
C ARG A 33 35.11 15.21 -16.90
N GLN A 34 35.20 16.53 -16.92
CA GLN A 34 34.33 17.50 -16.27
C GLN A 34 33.00 17.59 -17.05
N GLU A 35 31.91 17.16 -16.43
CA GLU A 35 30.55 17.56 -16.80
C GLU A 35 30.01 18.46 -15.70
N ASP A 36 29.49 19.60 -16.13
CA ASP A 36 29.22 20.78 -15.33
C ASP A 36 27.92 20.62 -14.50
N SER A 37 28.05 20.69 -13.17
CA SER A 37 26.96 21.06 -12.27
C SER A 37 27.36 22.37 -11.56
N TYR A 38 26.83 23.50 -12.04
CA TYR A 38 26.96 24.79 -11.37
C TYR A 38 25.58 25.26 -10.90
N ASP A 39 25.35 25.13 -9.60
CA ASP A 39 24.28 25.81 -8.86
C ASP A 39 24.60 27.31 -8.83
N GLY A 40 23.86 28.09 -9.63
CA GLY A 40 23.88 29.55 -9.60
C GLY A 40 22.96 30.08 -8.50
N ILE A 41 23.47 30.20 -7.27
CA ILE A 41 22.91 31.11 -6.26
C ILE A 41 23.35 32.52 -6.66
N VAL A 42 22.39 33.35 -7.10
CA VAL A 42 22.64 34.77 -7.35
C VAL A 42 22.56 35.50 -6.02
N ASP A 43 23.72 35.94 -5.53
CA ASP A 43 23.88 36.90 -4.44
C ASP A 43 23.22 38.24 -4.80
N PHE A 44 22.33 38.73 -3.94
CA PHE A 44 21.87 40.12 -3.94
C PHE A 44 22.78 40.99 -3.04
N PRO A 45 23.09 42.23 -3.44
CA PRO A 45 24.05 43.07 -2.72
C PRO A 45 23.45 43.70 -1.45
N GLU A 46 24.36 43.92 -0.51
CA GLU A 46 24.26 44.58 0.79
C GLU A 46 23.43 45.87 0.78
N PHE A 47 22.46 45.97 1.69
CA PHE A 47 21.91 47.25 2.17
C PHE A 47 22.16 47.42 3.66
N GLN A 48 22.79 48.54 3.99
CA GLN A 48 23.21 49.01 5.32
C GLN A 48 22.02 49.19 6.28
N PRO A 49 22.19 48.97 7.60
CA PRO A 49 21.13 49.18 8.59
C PRO A 49 21.06 50.66 9.01
N PHE A 50 19.89 51.28 8.82
CA PHE A 50 19.57 52.57 9.43
C PHE A 50 18.91 52.37 10.81
N ILE A 51 19.65 52.82 11.83
CA ILE A 51 19.20 53.57 13.02
C ILE A 51 17.93 53.07 13.74
N THR A 52 18.16 52.34 14.82
CA THR A 52 17.27 52.16 15.96
C THR A 52 16.94 53.49 16.66
N LEU A 53 15.64 53.76 16.89
CA LEU A 53 15.15 54.65 17.96
C LEU A 53 14.30 53.82 18.94
N PRO A 54 14.42 54.05 20.25
CA PRO A 54 13.82 53.20 21.28
C PRO A 54 12.42 53.69 21.64
N ILE A 55 11.46 52.79 21.82
CA ILE A 55 10.28 53.07 22.64
C ILE A 55 10.16 52.02 23.73
N ASN A 56 10.04 52.57 24.93
CA ASN A 56 10.26 52.01 26.24
C ASN A 56 9.00 51.27 26.71
N THR A 57 9.17 50.05 27.19
CA THR A 57 8.17 49.35 28.01
C THR A 57 8.19 49.89 29.43
N SER A 58 7.04 50.29 29.95
CA SER A 58 6.81 50.35 31.40
C SER A 58 5.34 50.11 31.73
N GLU A 59 5.11 49.00 32.44
CA GLU A 59 3.89 48.63 33.16
C GLU A 59 3.59 49.63 34.28
N VAL A 60 2.30 49.87 34.60
CA VAL A 60 1.80 49.93 35.99
C VAL A 60 0.32 49.50 36.03
N ASN A 61 0.05 48.41 36.75
CA ASN A 61 -1.26 47.95 37.26
C ASN A 61 -1.78 48.87 38.38
N PHE A 62 -3.11 49.04 38.53
CA PHE A 62 -3.89 48.56 39.70
C PHE A 62 -5.37 49.02 39.77
N LEU A 63 -6.21 48.06 40.22
CA LEU A 63 -7.46 48.13 41.02
C LEU A 63 -8.85 48.32 40.36
N GLN A 64 -9.53 47.18 40.20
CA GLN A 64 -10.75 46.75 40.92
C GLN A 64 -11.87 47.79 41.22
N ASN A 65 -13.06 47.55 40.65
CA ASN A 65 -14.30 47.31 41.43
C ASN A 65 -15.46 46.75 40.57
N PRO A 66 -16.03 45.57 40.89
CA PRO A 66 -17.26 45.07 40.30
C PRO A 66 -18.42 45.13 41.30
N SER A 67 -19.33 46.09 41.14
CA SER A 67 -20.64 46.03 41.79
C SER A 67 -21.64 46.98 41.13
N GLN A 68 -22.33 46.55 40.07
CA GLN A 68 -23.76 46.79 39.87
C GLN A 68 -24.33 45.70 38.95
N HIS A 69 -25.58 45.31 39.21
CA HIS A 69 -26.42 44.36 38.48
C HIS A 69 -26.34 42.86 38.84
N LYS A 70 -26.56 42.60 40.13
CA LYS A 70 -27.47 41.53 40.57
C LYS A 70 -28.91 41.91 40.18
N GLN A 71 -29.37 41.48 39.01
CA GLN A 71 -30.79 41.21 38.66
C GLN A 71 -30.85 40.77 37.20
N SER A 72 -30.66 39.46 36.95
CA SER A 72 -31.05 38.73 35.72
C SER A 72 -30.48 37.30 35.62
N ARG A 73 -29.60 36.88 36.54
CA ARG A 73 -29.23 35.45 36.72
C ARG A 73 -30.21 34.72 37.65
N ALA A 74 -31.46 34.55 37.22
CA ALA A 74 -32.40 33.63 37.87
C ALA A 74 -33.64 33.36 37.02
N LEU A 75 -33.50 32.99 35.73
CA LEU A 75 -34.60 32.38 34.99
C LEU A 75 -34.17 31.65 33.69
N LEU A 76 -33.13 30.81 33.70
CA LEU A 76 -32.88 29.89 32.56
C LEU A 76 -31.91 28.75 32.91
N THR A 77 -32.03 28.21 34.12
CA THR A 77 -31.51 26.88 34.46
C THR A 77 -32.68 26.07 35.00
N ASN A 78 -33.45 25.49 34.08
CA ASN A 78 -33.88 24.10 34.15
C ASN A 78 -34.73 23.72 32.92
N THR A 79 -34.34 22.57 32.34
CA THR A 79 -35.09 21.74 31.39
C THR A 79 -35.26 22.28 29.96
N LEU A 80 -34.63 21.61 28.98
CA LEU A 80 -35.35 20.96 27.86
C LEU A 80 -34.40 20.17 26.95
N PHE A 81 -34.63 18.86 26.94
CA PHE A 81 -34.25 17.94 25.88
C PHE A 81 -34.71 18.48 24.52
N LEU A 82 -33.79 18.56 23.55
CA LEU A 82 -34.12 18.86 22.16
C LEU A 82 -34.82 17.66 21.54
N ASN A 83 -36.15 17.74 21.43
CA ASN A 83 -36.90 16.91 20.49
C ASN A 83 -37.90 17.79 19.72
N ARG A 84 -37.77 17.74 18.39
CA ARG A 84 -38.70 18.16 17.32
C ARG A 84 -39.94 18.98 17.76
N ASP A 85 -39.89 20.31 17.70
CA ASP A 85 -41.14 21.10 17.66
C ASP A 85 -41.02 22.40 16.81
N PRO A 86 -41.72 22.51 15.66
CA PRO A 86 -41.81 23.71 14.81
C PRO A 86 -42.46 24.94 15.48
N ILE A 87 -43.12 24.75 16.63
CA ILE A 87 -43.87 25.81 17.31
C ILE A 87 -42.94 26.85 17.97
N LEU A 88 -41.77 26.43 18.47
CA LEU A 88 -40.80 27.33 19.09
C LEU A 88 -40.12 28.26 18.07
N PHE A 89 -39.91 27.78 16.84
CA PHE A 89 -39.38 28.59 15.74
C PHE A 89 -40.38 29.68 15.30
N ARG A 90 -41.68 29.35 15.26
CA ARG A 90 -42.75 30.35 15.06
C ARG A 90 -42.87 31.35 16.20
N PHE A 91 -42.62 30.92 17.44
CA PHE A 91 -42.63 31.82 18.60
C PHE A 91 -41.49 32.85 18.53
N ILE A 92 -40.28 32.45 18.11
CA ILE A 92 -39.14 33.36 17.93
C ILE A 92 -39.39 34.36 16.79
N LEU A 93 -39.94 33.88 15.66
CA LEU A 93 -40.30 34.73 14.52
C LEU A 93 -41.38 35.76 14.84
N ASN A 94 -42.40 35.39 15.63
CA ASN A 94 -43.45 36.32 16.03
C ASN A 94 -42.93 37.38 17.02
N ASN A 95 -42.04 37.02 17.95
CA ASN A 95 -41.44 37.99 18.87
C ASN A 95 -40.47 38.96 18.15
N LEU A 96 -39.77 38.52 17.11
CA LEU A 96 -38.97 39.41 16.25
C LEU A 96 -39.85 40.38 15.46
N ARG A 97 -41.02 39.93 14.99
CA ARG A 97 -42.00 40.76 14.28
C ARG A 97 -42.63 41.81 15.18
N ASP A 98 -42.96 41.46 16.42
CA ASP A 98 -43.52 42.39 17.41
C ASP A 98 -42.48 43.42 17.89
N ALA A 99 -41.20 43.03 18.00
CA ALA A 99 -40.10 43.97 18.27
C ALA A 99 -39.89 44.97 17.12
N GLN A 100 -40.07 44.53 15.87
CA GLN A 100 -39.97 45.37 14.68
C GLN A 100 -41.13 46.39 14.60
N GLN A 101 -42.36 45.96 14.91
CA GLN A 101 -43.53 46.85 14.94
C GLN A 101 -43.43 47.90 16.05
N THR A 102 -42.88 47.54 17.21
CA THR A 102 -42.68 48.47 18.34
C THR A 102 -41.67 49.57 18.00
N VAL A 103 -40.63 49.27 17.22
CA VAL A 103 -39.63 50.26 16.75
C VAL A 103 -40.22 51.19 15.68
N LEU A 104 -41.07 50.66 14.79
CA LEU A 104 -41.80 51.45 13.78
C LEU A 104 -42.83 52.39 14.42
N ASP A 105 -43.56 51.94 15.45
CA ASP A 105 -44.56 52.75 16.15
C ASP A 105 -43.91 53.84 17.02
N GLN A 106 -42.73 53.59 17.60
CA GLN A 106 -41.94 54.61 18.32
C GLN A 106 -41.33 55.67 17.37
N GLY A 107 -40.93 55.29 16.16
CA GLY A 107 -40.50 56.22 15.12
C GLY A 107 -41.63 57.13 14.62
N HIS A 108 -42.85 56.62 14.54
CA HIS A 108 -44.01 57.41 14.13
C HIS A 108 -44.58 58.33 15.22
N GLN A 109 -44.45 57.98 16.51
CA GLN A 109 -44.91 58.85 17.61
C GLN A 109 -43.97 60.03 17.92
N GLN A 110 -42.67 59.95 17.58
CA GLN A 110 -41.73 61.06 17.75
C GLN A 110 -41.71 62.07 16.58
N ALA A 111 -42.36 61.75 15.45
CA ALA A 111 -42.49 62.67 14.31
C ALA A 111 -43.70 63.63 14.42
N ALA A 112 -44.61 63.43 15.39
CA ALA A 112 -45.84 64.21 15.52
C ALA A 112 -45.80 65.35 16.56
N SER A 113 -44.66 65.57 17.24
CA SER A 113 -44.57 66.59 18.30
C SER A 113 -43.29 67.43 18.24
N THR A 114 -43.17 68.28 17.22
CA THR A 114 -42.36 69.53 17.26
C THR A 114 -42.59 70.36 15.99
N GLN A 115 -43.53 71.31 16.05
CA GLN A 115 -43.50 72.49 15.18
C GLN A 115 -42.64 73.55 15.86
N GLY A 116 -41.57 74.01 15.19
CA GLY A 116 -40.86 75.24 15.57
C GLY A 116 -39.34 75.16 15.46
N SER A 117 -38.80 75.89 14.47
CA SER A 117 -37.43 76.41 14.32
C SER A 117 -36.23 75.45 14.34
N GLY A 118 -35.69 75.22 13.14
CA GLY A 118 -34.25 75.30 12.83
C GLY A 118 -33.25 74.50 13.67
N GLY A 119 -33.01 73.25 13.29
CA GLY A 119 -31.87 72.43 13.71
C GLY A 119 -31.90 71.06 13.03
N VAL A 120 -30.89 70.76 12.22
CA VAL A 120 -30.73 69.47 11.53
C VAL A 120 -30.53 68.37 12.58
N ILE A 121 -31.45 67.41 12.69
CA ILE A 121 -31.26 66.19 13.48
C ILE A 121 -30.90 65.07 12.52
N ALA A 122 -29.59 64.86 12.35
CA ALA A 122 -29.03 63.60 11.88
C ALA A 122 -29.14 62.59 13.03
N CYS A 123 -30.22 61.81 13.06
CA CYS A 123 -30.25 60.53 13.75
C CYS A 123 -30.38 59.47 12.66
N THR A 124 -29.26 59.25 11.97
CA THR A 124 -29.18 58.49 10.73
C THR A 124 -28.85 57.03 11.03
N GLN A 125 -29.63 56.13 10.45
CA GLN A 125 -29.28 54.87 9.76
C GLN A 125 -28.06 54.02 10.22
N ALA A 126 -26.95 54.63 10.59
CA ALA A 126 -25.76 54.01 11.18
C ALA A 126 -26.06 53.29 12.52
N GLN A 127 -26.95 53.83 13.36
CA GLN A 127 -27.31 53.15 14.64
C GLN A 127 -28.11 51.85 14.42
N LEU A 128 -28.97 51.80 13.40
CA LEU A 128 -29.70 50.58 13.03
C LEU A 128 -28.79 49.52 12.37
N GLN A 129 -27.80 49.94 11.59
CA GLN A 129 -26.77 49.05 11.02
C GLN A 129 -25.87 48.47 12.11
N VAL A 130 -25.44 49.26 13.09
CA VAL A 130 -24.60 48.78 14.20
C VAL A 130 -25.36 47.76 15.07
N GLU A 131 -26.63 48.01 15.39
CA GLU A 131 -27.46 47.07 16.15
C GLU A 131 -27.70 45.76 15.37
N MET A 132 -28.01 45.82 14.07
CA MET A 132 -28.17 44.61 13.25
C MET A 132 -26.86 43.84 13.06
N GLN A 133 -25.73 44.53 12.93
CA GLN A 133 -24.42 43.88 12.82
C GLN A 133 -24.01 43.20 14.14
N ILE A 134 -24.35 43.79 15.30
CA ILE A 134 -24.11 43.18 16.60
C ILE A 134 -24.97 41.92 16.78
N ILE A 135 -26.23 41.95 16.35
CA ILE A 135 -27.13 40.79 16.39
C ILE A 135 -26.63 39.69 15.44
N PHE A 136 -26.18 40.04 14.24
CA PHE A 136 -25.61 39.11 13.25
C PHE A 136 -24.30 38.48 13.74
N ASN A 137 -23.40 39.27 14.33
CA ASN A 137 -22.13 38.78 14.88
C ASN A 137 -22.36 37.84 16.07
N ARG A 138 -23.37 38.11 16.92
CA ARG A 138 -23.77 37.20 18.01
C ARG A 138 -24.39 35.90 17.48
N PHE A 139 -25.15 35.96 16.39
CA PHE A 139 -25.73 34.78 15.75
C PHE A 139 -24.67 33.93 15.03
N GLN A 140 -23.68 34.55 14.39
CA GLN A 140 -22.51 33.88 13.80
C GLN A 140 -21.63 33.22 14.87
N SER A 141 -21.43 33.88 16.02
CA SER A 141 -20.73 33.30 17.16
C SER A 141 -21.50 32.09 17.72
N PHE A 142 -22.83 32.17 17.80
CA PHE A 142 -23.69 31.07 18.23
C PHE A 142 -23.63 29.86 17.28
N ILE A 143 -23.54 30.09 15.96
CA ILE A 143 -23.37 29.02 14.96
C ILE A 143 -21.95 28.42 15.00
N ARG A 144 -20.90 29.24 15.17
CA ARG A 144 -19.51 28.75 15.33
C ARG A 144 -19.32 27.89 16.57
N GLU A 145 -20.01 28.19 17.67
CA GLU A 145 -19.90 27.43 18.92
C GLU A 145 -20.60 26.05 18.84
N TYR A 146 -21.57 25.87 17.92
CA TYR A 146 -22.33 24.63 17.75
C TYR A 146 -21.98 23.77 16.52
N ASN A 147 -21.24 24.30 15.54
CA ASN A 147 -20.89 23.58 14.30
C ASN A 147 -19.78 22.53 14.44
N HIS A 148 -19.18 22.35 15.61
CA HIS A 148 -18.16 21.31 15.82
C HIS A 148 -18.72 19.88 16.00
N ARG A 149 -20.05 19.66 15.94
CA ARG A 149 -20.64 18.34 16.26
C ARG A 149 -21.78 17.80 15.38
N ILE A 150 -22.10 18.38 14.21
CA ILE A 150 -23.15 17.81 13.34
C ILE A 150 -22.75 17.89 11.86
N THR A 151 -22.49 16.72 11.26
CA THR A 151 -22.45 16.49 9.81
C THR A 151 -23.88 16.37 9.29
N PHE A 152 -24.41 17.37 8.56
CA PHE A 152 -25.39 17.20 7.47
C PHE A 152 -25.74 18.54 6.77
N CYS A 153 -25.61 18.55 5.43
CA CYS A 153 -26.19 19.41 4.39
C CYS A 153 -26.13 20.96 4.50
N ASN A 154 -25.28 21.56 3.65
CA ASN A 154 -25.12 22.99 3.33
C ASN A 154 -26.33 23.70 2.69
N LEU A 155 -27.52 23.09 2.65
CA LEU A 155 -28.70 23.65 1.99
C LEU A 155 -29.27 24.92 2.68
N PRO A 156 -29.26 25.07 4.02
CA PRO A 156 -29.76 26.27 4.67
C PRO A 156 -28.85 27.50 4.50
N ILE A 157 -27.53 27.28 4.37
CA ILE A 157 -26.54 28.34 4.19
C ILE A 157 -26.63 28.91 2.78
N LEU A 158 -26.80 28.05 1.76
CA LEU A 158 -27.02 28.49 0.38
C LEU A 158 -28.32 29.31 0.23
N ILE A 159 -29.40 28.93 0.92
CA ILE A 159 -30.66 29.67 0.88
C ILE A 159 -30.50 31.04 1.56
N LEU A 160 -29.77 31.13 2.68
CA LEU A 160 -29.46 32.40 3.35
C LEU A 160 -28.51 33.29 2.54
N GLN A 161 -27.52 32.72 1.85
CA GLN A 161 -26.64 33.44 0.93
C GLN A 161 -27.39 33.94 -0.31
N GLN A 162 -28.30 33.13 -0.86
CA GLN A 162 -29.17 33.54 -1.97
C GLN A 162 -30.20 34.58 -1.52
N PHE A 163 -30.74 34.48 -0.30
CA PHE A 163 -31.64 35.50 0.27
C PHE A 163 -30.90 36.83 0.51
N TRP A 164 -29.64 36.79 0.94
CA TRP A 164 -28.80 37.99 1.08
C TRP A 164 -28.47 38.59 -0.28
N LYS A 165 -28.16 37.77 -1.29
CA LYS A 165 -27.91 38.21 -2.67
C LYS A 165 -29.16 38.81 -3.33
N ALA A 166 -30.34 38.33 -2.97
CA ALA A 166 -31.62 38.87 -3.41
C ALA A 166 -32.02 40.15 -2.66
N LEU A 167 -31.70 40.27 -1.36
CA LEU A 167 -31.91 41.50 -0.58
C LEU A 167 -30.87 42.59 -0.87
N SER A 168 -29.66 42.23 -1.32
CA SER A 168 -28.63 43.19 -1.71
C SER A 168 -28.93 43.83 -3.07
N ASN A 169 -29.53 43.09 -4.01
CA ASN A 169 -29.74 43.56 -5.38
C ASN A 169 -30.80 44.69 -5.51
N ASP A 170 -31.66 44.90 -4.52
CA ASP A 170 -32.70 45.95 -4.55
C ASP A 170 -32.45 47.11 -3.55
N PHE A 171 -31.29 47.17 -2.88
CA PHE A 171 -31.01 48.20 -1.86
C PHE A 171 -29.65 48.93 -1.98
N TYR A 172 -28.89 48.76 -3.07
CA TYR A 172 -27.76 49.64 -3.36
C TYR A 172 -28.24 50.96 -3.95
N ALA A 173 -28.55 51.93 -3.10
CA ALA A 173 -28.29 53.31 -3.47
C ALA A 173 -26.78 53.44 -3.70
N VAL A 174 -26.39 53.71 -4.95
CA VAL A 174 -24.99 53.89 -5.41
C VAL A 174 -24.33 54.96 -4.54
N SER A 175 -23.50 54.50 -3.60
CA SER A 175 -22.67 55.33 -2.73
C SER A 175 -21.21 54.94 -2.96
N GLY A 176 -20.80 54.90 -4.23
CA GLY A 176 -19.41 54.61 -4.60
C GLY A 176 -19.04 55.22 -5.94
N ASP A 177 -17.77 55.61 -6.08
CA ASP A 177 -17.27 56.21 -7.31
C ASP A 177 -17.30 55.15 -8.41
N SER A 178 -18.11 55.42 -9.42
CA SER A 178 -18.33 54.54 -10.57
C SER A 178 -17.87 55.23 -11.83
N TYR A 179 -16.97 54.58 -12.55
CA TYR A 179 -16.41 55.11 -13.77
C TYR A 179 -16.69 54.21 -14.96
N TYR A 180 -16.83 54.79 -16.14
CA TYR A 180 -17.22 54.09 -17.36
C TYR A 180 -16.21 54.37 -18.47
N VAL A 181 -15.66 53.31 -19.05
CA VAL A 181 -14.64 53.36 -20.11
C VAL A 181 -15.03 52.47 -21.29
N GLY A 182 -14.78 52.91 -22.52
CA GLY A 182 -15.12 52.16 -23.73
C GLY A 182 -14.76 52.86 -25.03
N THR A 183 -14.88 52.16 -26.16
CA THR A 183 -14.41 52.65 -27.48
C THR A 183 -15.13 53.89 -27.99
N THR A 184 -16.36 54.15 -27.50
CA THR A 184 -17.15 55.33 -27.83
C THR A 184 -16.84 56.55 -26.96
N GLY A 185 -15.96 56.40 -25.97
CA GLY A 185 -15.57 57.49 -25.06
C GLY A 185 -14.50 58.42 -25.61
N ASP A 186 -14.16 59.44 -24.83
CA ASP A 186 -13.07 60.40 -25.07
C ASP A 186 -12.34 60.67 -23.75
N ASP A 187 -11.00 60.65 -23.74
CA ASP A 187 -10.21 60.87 -22.52
C ASP A 187 -10.23 62.33 -22.03
N SER A 188 -10.93 63.24 -22.70
CA SER A 188 -11.29 64.55 -22.16
C SER A 188 -12.55 64.53 -21.28
N ASN A 189 -13.29 63.41 -21.25
CA ASN A 189 -14.54 63.26 -20.52
C ASN A 189 -14.34 63.02 -19.01
N SER A 190 -15.45 63.13 -18.27
CA SER A 190 -15.54 62.90 -16.83
C SER A 190 -15.53 61.42 -16.40
N CYS A 191 -15.56 60.49 -17.37
CA CYS A 191 -15.74 59.05 -17.19
C CYS A 191 -17.04 58.65 -16.46
N SER A 192 -18.10 59.45 -16.57
CA SER A 192 -19.42 59.10 -16.04
C SER A 192 -20.20 58.21 -17.01
N GLN A 193 -21.32 57.62 -16.58
CA GLN A 193 -22.11 56.69 -17.41
C GLN A 193 -22.54 57.30 -18.76
N THR A 194 -22.87 58.59 -18.76
CA THR A 194 -23.30 59.35 -19.94
C THR A 194 -22.16 60.03 -20.68
N ASP A 195 -20.95 60.06 -20.09
CA ASP A 195 -19.79 60.82 -20.56
C ASP A 195 -18.52 60.00 -20.31
N GLN A 196 -18.38 58.91 -21.08
CA GLN A 196 -17.42 57.83 -20.86
C GLN A 196 -16.02 58.20 -21.34
N CYS A 197 -14.99 57.65 -20.69
CA CYS A 197 -13.61 57.81 -21.15
C CYS A 197 -13.21 56.72 -22.16
N LEU A 198 -12.18 57.00 -22.96
CA LEU A 198 -11.72 56.07 -24.00
C LEU A 198 -10.80 55.00 -23.41
N THR A 199 -9.87 55.41 -22.54
CA THR A 199 -8.79 54.58 -22.01
C THR A 199 -8.75 54.56 -20.49
N LEU A 200 -7.99 53.61 -19.94
CA LEU A 200 -7.66 53.58 -18.51
C LEU A 200 -6.58 54.58 -18.12
N GLU A 201 -6.11 55.43 -19.05
CA GLU A 201 -5.07 56.43 -18.80
C GLU A 201 -5.61 57.69 -18.12
N GLN A 202 -6.94 57.86 -18.07
CA GLN A 202 -7.52 59.09 -17.55
C GLN A 202 -7.16 59.33 -16.08
N GLY A 203 -6.72 60.56 -15.79
CA GLY A 203 -6.20 60.95 -14.47
C GLY A 203 -7.19 60.72 -13.33
N ILE A 204 -8.47 61.06 -13.53
CA ILE A 204 -9.51 60.91 -12.50
C ILE A 204 -9.69 59.46 -12.04
N LEU A 205 -9.55 58.48 -12.96
CA LEU A 205 -9.65 57.05 -12.65
C LEU A 205 -8.50 56.62 -11.73
N ARG A 206 -7.29 57.07 -12.06
CA ARG A 206 -6.03 56.65 -11.43
C ARG A 206 -5.81 57.31 -10.08
N GLU A 207 -6.15 58.59 -9.97
CA GLU A 207 -6.09 59.36 -8.71
C GLU A 207 -7.11 58.81 -7.69
N SER A 208 -8.31 58.47 -8.16
CA SER A 208 -9.39 57.99 -7.29
C SER A 208 -9.21 56.54 -6.85
N ALA A 209 -8.49 55.72 -7.63
CA ALA A 209 -8.20 54.32 -7.29
C ALA A 209 -7.53 54.17 -5.91
N ASN A 210 -6.78 55.18 -5.46
CA ASN A 210 -6.05 55.17 -4.19
C ASN A 210 -6.64 56.11 -3.12
N SER A 211 -7.80 56.73 -3.38
CA SER A 211 -8.41 57.71 -2.46
C SER A 211 -9.91 57.53 -2.19
N ALA A 212 -10.63 56.78 -3.03
CA ALA A 212 -12.06 56.53 -2.86
C ALA A 212 -12.36 55.43 -1.81
N THR A 213 -13.47 55.54 -1.07
CA THR A 213 -13.89 54.45 -0.17
C THR A 213 -14.52 53.28 -0.91
N ASP A 214 -15.20 53.55 -2.03
CA ASP A 214 -15.82 52.58 -2.93
C ASP A 214 -15.45 52.94 -4.38
N TYR A 215 -14.96 51.99 -5.17
CA TYR A 215 -14.40 52.24 -6.51
C TYR A 215 -14.73 51.11 -7.47
N THR A 216 -15.47 51.42 -8.54
CA THR A 216 -15.81 50.49 -9.61
C THR A 216 -15.56 51.10 -10.98
N VAL A 217 -14.87 50.36 -11.85
CA VAL A 217 -14.69 50.71 -13.27
C VAL A 217 -15.47 49.72 -14.12
N PHE A 218 -16.43 50.26 -14.89
CA PHE A 218 -17.24 49.56 -15.86
C PHE A 218 -16.61 49.69 -17.25
N ILE A 219 -16.16 48.57 -17.81
CA ILE A 219 -15.68 48.49 -19.18
C ILE A 219 -16.89 48.17 -20.07
N MET A 220 -17.25 49.11 -20.93
CA MET A 220 -18.48 49.05 -21.73
C MET A 220 -18.36 48.03 -22.87
N ASP A 221 -17.22 48.01 -23.54
CA ASP A 221 -16.92 47.13 -24.67
C ASP A 221 -15.43 46.77 -24.67
N LYS A 222 -14.56 47.68 -25.11
CA LYS A 222 -13.11 47.53 -25.17
C LYS A 222 -12.42 48.83 -24.75
N THR A 223 -11.32 48.69 -24.04
CA THR A 223 -10.43 49.81 -23.69
C THR A 223 -8.96 49.38 -23.75
N THR A 224 -8.04 50.32 -23.53
CA THR A 224 -6.60 50.05 -23.55
C THR A 224 -5.92 50.49 -22.26
N LEU A 225 -4.84 49.79 -21.92
CA LEU A 225 -3.92 50.14 -20.84
C LEU A 225 -2.52 50.31 -21.43
N SER A 226 -1.99 51.54 -21.40
CA SER A 226 -0.70 51.90 -22.02
C SER A 226 0.32 52.45 -21.02
N SER A 227 -0.02 52.46 -19.73
CA SER A 227 0.94 52.72 -18.64
C SER A 227 0.58 51.96 -17.38
N ARG A 228 1.55 51.81 -16.46
CA ARG A 228 1.36 51.09 -15.18
C ARG A 228 0.20 51.69 -14.37
N PHE A 229 -0.80 50.87 -14.05
CA PHE A 229 -1.94 51.21 -13.19
C PHE A 229 -1.66 50.71 -11.77
N SER A 230 -1.38 51.62 -10.83
CA SER A 230 -0.93 51.26 -9.48
C SER A 230 -2.04 51.40 -8.44
N ILE A 231 -2.28 50.35 -7.66
CA ILE A 231 -3.23 50.31 -6.53
C ILE A 231 -2.46 49.93 -5.25
N TYR A 232 -2.31 50.87 -4.32
CA TYR A 232 -1.37 50.74 -3.18
C TYR A 232 -1.80 51.42 -1.86
N LEU A 233 -2.94 52.12 -1.80
CA LEU A 233 -3.45 52.73 -0.55
C LEU A 233 -4.78 52.12 -0.09
N SER A 234 -4.90 51.93 1.22
CA SER A 234 -5.88 51.08 1.89
C SER A 234 -7.28 51.67 2.04
N PHE A 235 -8.31 50.88 1.72
CA PHE A 235 -9.67 50.99 2.24
C PHE A 235 -10.21 49.58 2.51
N GLU A 236 -11.23 49.44 3.37
CA GLU A 236 -11.82 48.11 3.65
C GLU A 236 -12.45 47.45 2.42
N GLN A 237 -12.87 48.27 1.44
CA GLN A 237 -13.65 47.87 0.27
C GLN A 237 -12.77 47.62 -0.97
N PRO A 238 -13.13 46.64 -1.82
CA PRO A 238 -12.34 46.27 -2.99
C PRO A 238 -12.40 47.30 -4.13
N ARG A 239 -11.34 47.36 -4.92
CA ARG A 239 -11.32 48.02 -6.23
C ARG A 239 -11.83 47.07 -7.30
N THR A 240 -12.94 47.40 -7.94
CA THR A 240 -13.61 46.48 -8.87
C THR A 240 -13.47 46.94 -10.32
N PHE A 241 -13.07 46.03 -11.20
CA PHE A 241 -13.06 46.23 -12.65
C PHE A 241 -13.99 45.18 -13.28
N THR A 242 -15.01 45.61 -14.01
CA THR A 242 -16.06 44.70 -14.50
C THR A 242 -16.69 45.14 -15.83
N ASN A 243 -17.36 44.22 -16.51
CA ASN A 243 -18.11 44.47 -17.73
C ASN A 243 -19.40 45.29 -17.49
N ASN A 244 -19.97 45.87 -18.55
CA ASN A 244 -21.30 46.47 -18.52
C ASN A 244 -22.11 46.15 -19.80
N PRO A 245 -23.36 45.65 -19.72
CA PRO A 245 -24.10 45.30 -18.49
C PRO A 245 -23.45 44.13 -17.76
N GLN A 246 -23.59 44.08 -16.44
CA GLN A 246 -23.05 43.02 -15.56
C GLN A 246 -23.74 41.65 -15.74
N SER A 247 -24.28 41.34 -16.92
CA SER A 247 -24.78 40.01 -17.25
C SER A 247 -23.61 39.05 -17.43
N GLY A 248 -23.65 37.93 -16.70
CA GLY A 248 -22.50 37.02 -16.47
C GLY A 248 -22.01 36.19 -17.66
N SER A 249 -22.28 36.58 -18.91
CA SER A 249 -21.75 35.88 -20.10
C SER A 249 -21.07 36.80 -21.12
N ILE A 250 -21.12 38.13 -20.95
CA ILE A 250 -20.49 39.07 -21.89
C ILE A 250 -19.14 39.49 -21.30
N LEU A 251 -18.04 39.26 -22.00
CA LEU A 251 -16.72 39.75 -21.59
C LEU A 251 -16.45 41.12 -22.22
N SER A 252 -15.96 42.06 -21.42
CA SER A 252 -15.40 43.33 -21.94
C SER A 252 -13.88 43.23 -22.05
N GLU A 253 -13.28 43.87 -23.06
CA GLU A 253 -11.85 43.74 -23.36
C GLU A 253 -11.00 44.85 -22.74
N ILE A 254 -9.88 44.46 -22.12
CA ILE A 254 -8.78 45.37 -21.79
C ILE A 254 -7.55 44.91 -22.56
N GLN A 255 -7.13 45.70 -23.55
CA GLN A 255 -5.91 45.45 -24.30
C GLN A 255 -4.70 46.13 -23.63
N VAL A 256 -3.70 45.33 -23.26
CA VAL A 256 -2.44 45.78 -22.69
C VAL A 256 -1.47 46.17 -23.80
N ASN A 257 -1.08 47.44 -23.81
CA ASN A 257 -0.12 48.02 -24.73
C ASN A 257 1.25 48.21 -24.04
N ILE A 258 2.22 48.76 -24.79
CA ILE A 258 3.59 49.00 -24.29
C ILE A 258 3.54 49.78 -22.96
N LYS A 259 4.18 49.25 -21.91
CA LYS A 259 4.20 49.75 -20.52
C LYS A 259 2.88 49.61 -19.73
N GLY A 260 1.81 49.10 -20.33
CA GLY A 260 0.60 48.76 -19.60
C GLY A 260 0.82 47.59 -18.65
N LEU A 261 0.39 47.73 -17.41
CA LEU A 261 0.49 46.69 -16.36
C LEU A 261 -0.38 47.10 -15.17
N PHE A 262 -1.15 46.19 -14.59
CA PHE A 262 -1.74 46.40 -13.27
C PHE A 262 -0.74 46.03 -12.17
N ALA A 263 -0.39 46.98 -11.31
CA ALA A 263 0.48 46.77 -10.16
C ALA A 263 -0.32 46.94 -8.87
N ILE A 264 -0.60 45.84 -8.18
CA ILE A 264 -1.60 45.77 -7.12
C ILE A 264 -0.95 45.33 -5.79
N SER A 265 -1.22 46.09 -4.74
CA SER A 265 -0.81 45.79 -3.36
C SER A 265 -1.98 45.79 -2.36
N GLU A 266 -3.22 45.97 -2.84
CA GLU A 266 -4.44 46.13 -2.03
C GLU A 266 -5.61 45.31 -2.60
N LYS A 267 -6.73 45.29 -1.87
CA LYS A 267 -7.94 44.52 -2.24
C LYS A 267 -8.47 44.89 -3.63
N THR A 268 -8.44 43.95 -4.56
CA THR A 268 -8.86 44.16 -5.96
C THR A 268 -9.69 43.00 -6.50
N VAL A 269 -10.67 43.31 -7.33
CA VAL A 269 -11.62 42.38 -7.93
C VAL A 269 -11.70 42.61 -9.44
N PHE A 270 -11.54 41.56 -10.24
CA PHE A 270 -11.74 41.57 -11.69
C PHE A 270 -12.83 40.57 -12.08
N LEU A 271 -13.86 41.05 -12.79
CA LEU A 271 -15.04 40.24 -13.16
C LEU A 271 -15.37 40.38 -14.64
N ASN A 272 -15.48 39.25 -15.35
CA ASN A 272 -15.96 39.21 -16.74
C ASN A 272 -15.10 40.06 -17.71
N ILE A 273 -13.77 40.00 -17.57
CA ILE A 273 -12.83 40.76 -18.41
C ILE A 273 -12.05 39.81 -19.33
N ASN A 274 -11.92 40.20 -20.59
CA ASN A 274 -10.99 39.60 -21.55
C ASN A 274 -9.73 40.45 -21.65
N PHE A 275 -8.62 39.97 -21.11
CA PHE A 275 -7.32 40.60 -21.22
C PHE A 275 -6.59 40.10 -22.46
N THR A 276 -6.24 41.04 -23.34
CA THR A 276 -5.40 40.79 -24.52
C THR A 276 -4.11 41.60 -24.39
N MET A 277 -3.05 41.19 -25.07
CA MET A 277 -1.77 41.90 -25.06
C MET A 277 -1.24 42.09 -26.48
N LEU A 278 -0.66 43.25 -26.78
CA LEU A 278 0.07 43.45 -28.04
C LEU A 278 1.41 42.69 -28.02
N ASP A 279 1.75 42.00 -29.10
CA ASP A 279 2.97 41.16 -29.22
C ASP A 279 4.28 41.90 -28.86
N VAL A 280 4.33 43.22 -29.05
CA VAL A 280 5.50 44.06 -28.78
C VAL A 280 5.70 44.38 -27.29
N VAL A 281 4.77 44.00 -26.41
CA VAL A 281 4.88 44.24 -24.97
C VAL A 281 5.81 43.21 -24.34
N GLN A 282 6.71 43.68 -23.47
CA GLN A 282 7.71 42.85 -22.78
C GLN A 282 7.78 43.30 -21.32
N ASN A 283 6.74 42.98 -20.54
CA ASN A 283 6.77 43.21 -19.09
C ASN A 283 7.64 42.15 -18.43
N GLU A 284 8.44 42.52 -17.42
CA GLU A 284 9.34 41.56 -16.77
C GLU A 284 8.57 40.55 -15.90
N TYR A 285 7.61 41.02 -15.09
CA TYR A 285 6.85 40.18 -14.17
C TYR A 285 5.37 40.45 -14.31
N GLY A 286 4.60 39.42 -14.67
CA GLY A 286 3.17 39.57 -14.94
C GLY A 286 2.99 40.29 -16.28
N GLY A 287 2.53 39.59 -17.32
CA GLY A 287 2.17 40.30 -18.55
C GLY A 287 1.08 41.34 -18.29
N VAL A 288 0.07 40.97 -17.52
CA VAL A 288 -1.11 41.83 -17.27
C VAL A 288 -1.16 42.31 -15.84
N ILE A 289 -0.92 41.41 -14.87
CA ILE A 289 -1.11 41.70 -13.45
C ILE A 289 0.13 41.29 -12.65
N TYR A 290 0.62 42.23 -11.87
CA TYR A 290 1.73 42.07 -10.93
C TYR A 290 1.25 42.36 -9.51
N ILE A 291 1.43 41.39 -8.60
CA ILE A 291 0.98 41.46 -7.21
C ILE A 291 2.11 41.20 -6.22
N GLN A 292 2.14 42.02 -5.18
CA GLN A 292 2.92 41.81 -3.97
C GLN A 292 2.07 42.13 -2.75
N PHE A 293 1.60 41.09 -2.06
CA PHE A 293 0.83 41.21 -0.83
C PHE A 293 1.70 40.89 0.38
N TYR A 294 1.86 41.89 1.25
CA TYR A 294 2.62 41.81 2.50
C TYR A 294 1.74 42.01 3.74
N GLN A 295 0.43 42.14 3.59
CA GLN A 295 -0.50 42.39 4.69
C GLN A 295 -1.62 41.33 4.68
N SER A 296 -2.03 40.89 5.87
CA SER A 296 -2.98 39.77 6.04
C SER A 296 -4.39 40.04 5.54
N TYR A 297 -4.78 41.30 5.40
CA TYR A 297 -6.09 41.70 4.89
C TYR A 297 -6.11 41.86 3.36
N ASN A 298 -4.98 41.68 2.67
CA ASN A 298 -4.92 41.83 1.22
C ASN A 298 -5.60 40.65 0.52
N THR A 299 -6.45 40.96 -0.44
CA THR A 299 -7.17 39.96 -1.23
C THR A 299 -7.20 40.29 -2.71
N LEU A 300 -7.01 39.28 -3.57
CA LEU A 300 -7.30 39.37 -5.00
C LEU A 300 -8.40 38.37 -5.35
N ASP A 301 -9.43 38.83 -6.06
CA ASP A 301 -10.43 37.95 -6.70
C ASP A 301 -10.43 38.21 -8.21
N ILE A 302 -10.17 37.17 -9.00
CA ILE A 302 -10.33 37.22 -10.45
C ILE A 302 -11.32 36.12 -10.82
N THR A 303 -12.49 36.53 -11.33
CA THR A 303 -13.57 35.60 -11.62
C THR A 303 -14.12 35.79 -13.04
N SER A 304 -14.26 34.69 -13.78
CA SER A 304 -14.83 34.66 -15.13
C SER A 304 -14.06 35.54 -16.13
N CYS A 305 -12.73 35.58 -16.01
CA CYS A 305 -11.86 36.36 -16.89
C CYS A 305 -11.09 35.46 -17.87
N THR A 306 -10.68 36.03 -19.01
CA THR A 306 -9.84 35.36 -20.01
C THR A 306 -8.55 36.15 -20.21
N PHE A 307 -7.42 35.45 -20.40
CA PHE A 307 -6.10 36.01 -20.69
C PHE A 307 -5.58 35.39 -21.99
N ILE A 308 -5.36 36.21 -23.01
CA ILE A 308 -5.00 35.77 -24.36
C ILE A 308 -3.68 36.42 -24.78
N GLY A 309 -2.71 35.60 -25.21
CA GLY A 309 -1.45 36.08 -25.79
C GLY A 309 -0.58 36.88 -24.81
N CYS A 310 -0.79 36.73 -23.49
CA CYS A 310 -0.07 37.49 -22.49
C CYS A 310 1.38 36.98 -22.37
N ASN A 311 2.35 37.89 -22.43
CA ASN A 311 3.77 37.56 -22.46
C ASN A 311 4.55 38.31 -21.36
N ALA A 312 5.51 37.62 -20.73
CA ALA A 312 6.47 38.23 -19.82
C ALA A 312 7.92 37.84 -20.16
N SER A 313 8.82 38.82 -20.19
CA SER A 313 10.26 38.59 -20.38
C SER A 313 10.93 37.96 -19.15
N GLY A 314 10.22 37.90 -18.03
CA GLY A 314 10.62 37.21 -16.81
C GLY A 314 9.69 36.04 -16.48
N SER A 315 8.79 36.21 -15.52
CA SER A 315 7.90 35.14 -15.02
C SER A 315 6.43 35.58 -14.95
N GLY A 316 5.50 34.63 -15.06
CA GLY A 316 4.07 34.88 -15.01
C GLY A 316 3.56 35.59 -16.25
N GLY A 317 3.40 34.86 -17.36
CA GLY A 317 3.04 35.48 -18.65
C GLY A 317 1.74 36.28 -18.60
N ALA A 318 0.79 35.90 -17.75
CA ALA A 318 -0.37 36.73 -17.42
C ALA A 318 -0.27 37.32 -16.00
N LEU A 319 -0.05 36.44 -15.00
CA LEU A 319 -0.13 36.78 -13.57
C LEU A 319 1.20 36.49 -12.86
N TYR A 320 1.69 37.47 -12.12
CA TYR A 320 2.80 37.31 -11.18
C TYR A 320 2.34 37.62 -9.76
N LEU A 321 2.33 36.61 -8.89
CA LEU A 321 1.74 36.65 -7.57
C LEU A 321 2.78 36.37 -6.48
N VAL A 322 3.01 37.34 -5.60
CA VAL A 322 3.72 37.13 -4.34
C VAL A 322 2.74 37.36 -3.20
N ILE A 323 2.40 36.30 -2.48
CA ILE A 323 1.34 36.29 -1.46
C ILE A 323 1.98 35.90 -0.14
N SER A 324 1.94 36.81 0.85
CA SER A 324 2.55 36.59 2.15
C SER A 324 1.71 37.09 3.31
N ASN A 325 2.12 36.73 4.54
CA ASN A 325 1.51 37.19 5.80
C ASN A 325 0.01 36.90 5.88
N SER A 326 -0.39 35.66 5.56
CA SER A 326 -1.80 35.22 5.57
C SER A 326 -2.74 35.90 4.55
N ALA A 327 -2.21 36.68 3.59
CA ALA A 327 -2.98 37.22 2.47
C ALA A 327 -3.59 36.10 1.59
N GLN A 328 -4.66 36.41 0.86
CA GLN A 328 -5.42 35.42 0.10
C GLN A 328 -5.68 35.86 -1.35
N THR A 329 -5.52 34.94 -2.30
CA THR A 329 -5.91 35.15 -3.69
C THR A 329 -6.82 34.04 -4.14
N ILE A 330 -7.92 34.39 -4.81
CA ILE A 330 -8.90 33.47 -5.38
C ILE A 330 -8.96 33.72 -6.89
N LEU A 331 -8.75 32.67 -7.67
CA LEU A 331 -8.84 32.66 -9.12
C LEU A 331 -9.96 31.69 -9.51
N SER A 332 -10.98 32.12 -10.24
CA SER A 332 -12.17 31.30 -10.50
C SER A 332 -12.71 31.40 -11.93
N ASN A 333 -12.98 30.25 -12.55
CA ASN A 333 -13.51 30.17 -13.93
C ASN A 333 -12.66 30.96 -14.93
N LEU A 334 -11.35 30.73 -14.92
CA LEU A 334 -10.40 31.48 -15.74
C LEU A 334 -9.96 30.69 -16.98
N THR A 335 -9.77 31.42 -18.07
CA THR A 335 -9.16 30.88 -19.29
C THR A 335 -7.83 31.57 -19.55
N PHE A 336 -6.76 30.80 -19.69
CA PHE A 336 -5.45 31.24 -20.15
C PHE A 336 -5.14 30.58 -21.48
N ASN A 337 -4.86 31.37 -22.51
CA ASN A 337 -4.66 30.89 -23.86
C ASN A 337 -3.43 31.57 -24.49
N HIS A 338 -2.46 30.76 -24.93
CA HIS A 338 -1.21 31.24 -25.53
C HIS A 338 -0.44 32.23 -24.61
N CYS A 339 -0.42 32.00 -23.31
CA CYS A 339 0.38 32.82 -22.39
C CYS A 339 1.81 32.30 -22.30
N GLU A 340 2.79 33.21 -22.30
CA GLU A 340 4.21 32.85 -22.38
C GLU A 340 5.05 33.59 -21.35
N ALA A 341 6.06 32.91 -20.81
CA ALA A 341 7.09 33.53 -19.98
C ALA A 341 8.49 33.02 -20.34
N GLN A 342 9.52 33.83 -20.11
CA GLN A 342 10.90 33.35 -20.34
C GLN A 342 11.31 32.30 -19.31
N TYR A 343 11.05 32.54 -18.01
CA TYR A 343 11.47 31.66 -16.93
C TYR A 343 10.30 30.81 -16.41
N ASN A 344 9.51 31.29 -15.45
CA ASN A 344 8.59 30.42 -14.72
C ASN A 344 7.13 30.84 -14.88
N GLY A 345 6.23 29.87 -15.01
CA GLY A 345 4.79 30.11 -15.06
C GLY A 345 4.35 30.82 -16.33
N GLY A 346 4.19 30.09 -17.43
CA GLY A 346 3.79 30.69 -18.70
C GLY A 346 2.45 31.43 -18.62
N ALA A 347 1.51 30.98 -17.79
CA ALA A 347 0.33 31.77 -17.42
C ALA A 347 0.50 32.42 -16.03
N ILE A 348 0.77 31.61 -15.00
CA ILE A 348 0.76 32.05 -13.60
C ILE A 348 2.08 31.70 -12.95
N PHE A 349 2.72 32.71 -12.36
CA PHE A 349 3.77 32.53 -11.38
C PHE A 349 3.23 32.87 -9.99
N ALA A 350 3.43 31.98 -9.01
CA ALA A 350 3.02 32.19 -7.63
C ALA A 350 4.13 31.86 -6.63
N ASN A 351 4.33 32.75 -5.65
CA ASN A 351 5.17 32.51 -4.48
C ASN A 351 4.35 32.75 -3.20
N LEU A 352 4.16 31.71 -2.41
CA LEU A 352 3.32 31.67 -1.22
C LEU A 352 4.22 31.50 0.01
N LEU A 353 4.25 32.53 0.85
CA LEU A 353 5.16 32.64 2.00
C LEU A 353 4.40 32.98 3.27
N SER A 354 4.88 32.55 4.43
CA SER A 354 4.38 33.00 5.74
C SER A 354 2.85 33.06 5.86
N GLY A 355 2.16 31.95 5.56
CA GLY A 355 0.71 31.83 5.61
C GLY A 355 -0.05 32.24 4.34
N GLY A 356 0.67 32.69 3.29
CA GLY A 356 0.06 33.12 2.04
C GLY A 356 -0.74 32.02 1.36
N LYS A 357 -1.93 32.35 0.85
CA LYS A 357 -2.87 31.38 0.28
C LYS A 357 -3.30 31.73 -1.13
N LEU A 358 -3.19 30.76 -2.04
CA LEU A 358 -3.75 30.82 -3.39
C LEU A 358 -4.78 29.70 -3.57
N THR A 359 -6.00 30.06 -3.94
CA THR A 359 -7.07 29.13 -4.31
C THR A 359 -7.40 29.32 -5.80
N ILE A 360 -7.33 28.25 -6.57
CA ILE A 360 -7.77 28.23 -7.96
C ILE A 360 -8.97 27.29 -8.03
N ALA A 361 -10.12 27.81 -8.45
CA ALA A 361 -11.42 27.15 -8.36
C ALA A 361 -12.24 27.32 -9.65
N GLY A 362 -13.42 26.70 -9.69
CA GLY A 362 -14.28 26.69 -10.87
C GLY A 362 -13.71 25.92 -12.07
N SER A 363 -14.31 26.12 -13.25
CA SER A 363 -13.81 25.52 -14.49
C SER A 363 -12.71 26.39 -15.09
N CYS A 364 -11.46 26.12 -14.68
CA CYS A 364 -10.29 26.81 -15.25
C CYS A 364 -9.67 26.02 -16.41
N SER A 365 -9.25 26.72 -17.47
CA SER A 365 -8.63 26.14 -18.66
C SER A 365 -7.33 26.86 -18.99
N ILE A 366 -6.22 26.12 -19.05
CA ILE A 366 -4.89 26.63 -19.35
C ILE A 366 -4.41 25.92 -20.62
N THR A 367 -4.39 26.64 -21.73
CA THR A 367 -4.18 26.07 -23.07
C THR A 367 -3.01 26.74 -23.78
N GLU A 368 -2.11 25.92 -24.32
CA GLU A 368 -0.98 26.36 -25.15
C GLU A 368 -0.05 27.38 -24.47
N CYS A 369 0.01 27.35 -23.14
CA CYS A 369 0.90 28.20 -22.34
C CYS A 369 2.32 27.62 -22.24
N LYS A 370 3.35 28.47 -22.30
CA LYS A 370 4.74 28.03 -22.49
C LYS A 370 5.79 28.79 -21.68
N THR A 371 6.90 28.11 -21.39
CA THR A 371 8.16 28.71 -20.94
C THR A 371 9.35 28.31 -21.81
N TYR A 372 10.31 29.21 -22.05
CA TYR A 372 11.34 29.02 -23.10
C TYR A 372 12.80 28.87 -22.62
N GLN A 373 13.22 29.49 -21.51
CA GLN A 373 14.61 29.38 -21.02
C GLN A 373 14.91 27.96 -20.54
N ASN A 374 16.16 27.50 -20.62
CA ASN A 374 16.62 26.15 -20.23
C ASN A 374 16.18 25.70 -18.83
N TYR A 375 15.85 26.64 -17.93
CA TYR A 375 15.41 26.38 -16.56
C TYR A 375 13.92 26.67 -16.32
N GLY A 376 13.18 27.01 -17.39
CA GLY A 376 11.81 27.46 -17.29
C GLY A 376 10.87 26.34 -16.85
N SER A 377 10.08 26.61 -15.81
CA SER A 377 9.27 25.60 -15.14
C SER A 377 7.80 26.02 -15.10
N GLY A 378 6.90 25.05 -15.26
CA GLY A 378 5.44 25.28 -15.23
C GLY A 378 4.94 26.03 -16.46
N GLY A 379 4.68 25.33 -17.56
CA GLY A 379 4.24 25.97 -18.81
C GLY A 379 2.91 26.71 -18.64
N GLY A 380 2.00 26.16 -17.84
CA GLY A 380 0.84 26.86 -17.32
C GLY A 380 1.13 27.56 -16.00
N ILE A 381 1.35 26.78 -14.94
CA ILE A 381 1.46 27.28 -13.57
C ILE A 381 2.79 26.89 -12.96
N TYR A 382 3.47 27.88 -12.37
CA TYR A 382 4.55 27.68 -11.42
C TYR A 382 4.11 28.16 -10.05
N ALA A 383 4.26 27.32 -9.01
CA ALA A 383 4.04 27.74 -7.64
C ALA A 383 5.16 27.28 -6.70
N SER A 384 5.61 28.20 -5.84
CA SER A 384 6.52 27.92 -4.72
C SER A 384 5.76 28.14 -3.41
N ILE A 385 5.73 27.12 -2.54
CA ILE A 385 4.96 27.13 -1.28
C ILE A 385 5.92 26.86 -0.11
N ARG A 386 6.05 27.82 0.81
CA ARG A 386 6.99 27.75 1.95
C ARG A 386 6.40 28.41 3.20
N ASP A 387 6.85 27.92 4.36
CA ASP A 387 6.51 28.38 5.70
C ASP A 387 5.15 27.88 6.19
N GLU A 388 4.93 28.05 7.50
CA GLU A 388 3.69 27.64 8.17
C GLU A 388 2.46 28.27 7.53
N ASP A 389 1.39 27.49 7.43
CA ASP A 389 0.07 27.86 6.89
C ASP A 389 0.03 28.30 5.41
N SER A 390 1.16 28.33 4.69
CA SER A 390 1.18 28.65 3.26
C SER A 390 0.55 27.53 2.43
N GLN A 391 -0.41 27.90 1.57
CA GLN A 391 -1.31 26.94 0.93
C GLN A 391 -1.57 27.24 -0.54
N LEU A 392 -1.33 26.26 -1.41
CA LEU A 392 -1.95 26.18 -2.72
C LEU A 392 -3.13 25.21 -2.66
N ILE A 393 -4.31 25.68 -3.06
CA ILE A 393 -5.52 24.87 -3.13
C ILE A 393 -6.06 24.90 -4.57
N LEU A 394 -6.25 23.72 -5.15
CA LEU A 394 -6.92 23.51 -6.42
C LEU A 394 -8.29 22.88 -6.12
N GLU A 395 -9.35 23.62 -6.45
CA GLU A 395 -10.76 23.27 -6.28
C GLU A 395 -11.45 23.19 -7.65
N ASP A 396 -12.53 22.41 -7.74
CA ASP A 396 -13.27 22.11 -8.97
C ASP A 396 -12.45 21.50 -10.15
N SER A 397 -12.76 21.84 -11.40
CA SER A 397 -12.20 21.15 -12.58
C SER A 397 -11.19 22.04 -13.28
N ILE A 398 -9.94 21.58 -13.36
CA ILE A 398 -8.86 22.35 -13.99
C ILE A 398 -8.21 21.54 -15.11
N THR A 399 -8.13 22.14 -16.29
CA THR A 399 -7.57 21.51 -17.48
C THR A 399 -6.33 22.24 -17.97
N PHE A 400 -5.26 21.49 -18.23
CA PHE A 400 -4.06 21.92 -18.91
C PHE A 400 -3.98 21.21 -20.25
N GLU A 401 -3.89 21.95 -21.35
CA GLU A 401 -3.81 21.38 -22.70
C GLU A 401 -2.64 21.97 -23.48
N LYS A 402 -1.77 21.11 -24.04
CA LYS A 402 -0.65 21.50 -24.91
C LYS A 402 0.30 22.53 -24.30
N CYS A 403 0.43 22.54 -22.99
CA CYS A 403 1.40 23.37 -22.29
C CYS A 403 2.82 22.81 -22.44
N PHE A 404 3.82 23.69 -22.46
CA PHE A 404 5.23 23.32 -22.62
C PHE A 404 6.15 24.03 -21.62
N SER A 405 7.09 23.29 -21.03
CA SER A 405 8.17 23.85 -20.20
C SER A 405 9.40 22.94 -20.19
N ASN A 406 10.46 23.30 -19.45
CA ASN A 406 11.55 22.36 -19.18
C ASN A 406 11.20 21.39 -18.05
N ASN A 407 10.39 21.83 -17.08
CA ASN A 407 9.99 21.05 -15.91
C ASN A 407 8.51 21.30 -15.59
N GLY A 408 7.69 20.26 -15.55
CA GLY A 408 6.24 20.39 -15.33
C GLY A 408 5.56 21.07 -16.53
N GLY A 409 5.29 20.33 -17.61
CA GLY A 409 4.81 20.93 -18.87
C GLY A 409 3.55 21.78 -18.67
N GLY A 410 2.57 21.27 -17.94
CA GLY A 410 1.41 22.04 -17.46
C GLY A 410 1.69 22.77 -16.15
N MET A 411 2.20 22.06 -15.14
CA MET A 411 2.34 22.61 -13.79
C MET A 411 3.64 22.18 -13.09
N TYR A 412 4.30 23.13 -12.45
CA TYR A 412 5.43 22.90 -11.55
C TYR A 412 5.11 23.40 -10.14
N LEU A 413 5.33 22.55 -9.14
CA LEU A 413 5.16 22.88 -7.73
C LEU A 413 6.47 22.65 -6.95
N GLY A 414 7.02 23.72 -6.38
CA GLY A 414 8.06 23.66 -5.37
C GLY A 414 7.45 23.71 -3.96
N VAL A 415 7.52 22.62 -3.21
CA VAL A 415 6.94 22.52 -1.86
C VAL A 415 8.07 22.43 -0.84
N TYR A 416 8.17 23.43 0.03
CA TYR A 416 9.24 23.56 1.01
C TYR A 416 8.71 23.42 2.45
N SER A 417 9.56 23.67 3.45
CA SER A 417 9.23 23.50 4.87
C SER A 417 7.85 24.04 5.24
N TYR A 418 7.01 23.18 5.85
CA TYR A 418 5.63 23.46 6.27
C TYR A 418 4.62 23.85 5.17
N GLY A 419 5.06 23.93 3.91
CA GLY A 419 4.20 24.24 2.78
C GLY A 419 3.14 23.16 2.54
N GLN A 420 1.96 23.59 2.09
CA GLN A 420 0.81 22.72 1.89
C GLN A 420 0.26 22.84 0.46
N VAL A 421 0.06 21.69 -0.17
CA VAL A 421 -0.63 21.57 -1.47
C VAL A 421 -1.84 20.68 -1.29
N ILE A 422 -3.01 21.18 -1.70
CA ILE A 422 -4.27 20.46 -1.60
C ILE A 422 -4.96 20.46 -2.96
N MET A 423 -5.15 19.27 -3.54
CA MET A 423 -5.83 19.04 -4.81
C MET A 423 -6.94 18.02 -4.60
N ASN A 424 -8.16 18.49 -4.33
CA ASN A 424 -9.27 17.63 -3.87
C ASN A 424 -10.21 17.17 -4.98
N VAL A 425 -9.88 17.47 -6.23
CA VAL A 425 -10.82 17.52 -7.35
C VAL A 425 -10.14 17.13 -8.66
N SER A 426 -10.89 17.08 -9.76
CA SER A 426 -10.37 16.61 -11.04
C SER A 426 -9.37 17.60 -11.66
N CYS A 427 -8.17 17.13 -11.98
CA CYS A 427 -7.21 17.89 -12.79
C CYS A 427 -6.80 17.05 -14.01
N ILE A 428 -6.88 17.65 -15.19
CA ILE A 428 -6.61 16.98 -16.46
C ILE A 428 -5.41 17.66 -17.12
N PHE A 429 -4.40 16.87 -17.48
CA PHE A 429 -3.23 17.27 -18.25
C PHE A 429 -3.26 16.53 -19.57
N LYS A 430 -3.42 17.27 -20.66
CA LYS A 430 -3.57 16.70 -22.00
C LYS A 430 -2.51 17.24 -22.94
N ASP A 431 -1.78 16.33 -23.59
CA ASP A 431 -0.74 16.65 -24.57
C ASP A 431 0.30 17.67 -24.05
N CYS A 432 0.47 17.75 -22.72
CA CYS A 432 1.48 18.57 -22.08
C CYS A 432 2.86 17.95 -22.28
N THR A 433 3.85 18.78 -22.53
CA THR A 433 5.20 18.32 -22.89
C THR A 433 6.26 19.03 -22.09
N CYS A 434 7.33 18.32 -21.71
CA CYS A 434 8.48 18.97 -21.11
C CYS A 434 9.82 18.35 -21.49
N THR A 435 10.92 19.07 -21.28
CA THR A 435 12.26 18.58 -21.60
C THR A 435 12.79 17.58 -20.58
N TYR A 436 12.62 17.83 -19.27
CA TYR A 436 13.27 17.06 -18.21
C TYR A 436 12.32 16.20 -17.39
N SER A 437 11.40 16.79 -16.62
CA SER A 437 10.60 15.99 -15.69
C SER A 437 9.15 16.44 -15.57
N GLY A 438 8.24 15.47 -15.60
CA GLY A 438 6.81 15.68 -15.42
C GLY A 438 6.16 16.34 -16.63
N GLY A 439 5.92 15.57 -17.71
CA GLY A 439 5.34 16.13 -18.94
C GLY A 439 4.03 16.87 -18.71
N GLY A 440 3.16 16.38 -17.82
CA GLY A 440 2.01 17.11 -17.29
C GLY A 440 2.36 17.94 -16.05
N CYS A 441 2.81 17.28 -14.99
CA CYS A 441 3.06 17.93 -13.70
C CYS A 441 4.36 17.43 -13.05
N PHE A 442 5.11 18.36 -12.45
CA PHE A 442 6.26 18.03 -11.61
C PHE A 442 6.11 18.66 -10.22
N ILE A 443 6.26 17.82 -9.18
CA ILE A 443 6.34 18.27 -7.79
C ILE A 443 7.75 18.01 -7.27
N ASN A 444 8.39 19.08 -6.80
CA ASN A 444 9.67 19.05 -6.11
C ASN A 444 9.46 19.42 -4.64
N ALA A 445 9.44 18.41 -3.77
CA ALA A 445 9.29 18.53 -2.33
C ALA A 445 10.66 18.46 -1.64
N SER A 446 11.00 19.51 -0.90
CA SER A 446 12.28 19.60 -0.19
C SER A 446 12.11 20.20 1.20
N ASN A 447 13.13 20.02 2.04
CA ASN A 447 13.10 20.30 3.49
C ASN A 447 12.02 19.51 4.24
N THR A 448 11.79 19.84 5.51
CA THR A 448 11.01 19.00 6.42
C THR A 448 9.58 19.50 6.64
N SER A 449 8.67 18.59 6.98
CA SER A 449 7.30 18.88 7.46
C SER A 449 6.34 19.49 6.43
N PHE A 450 6.60 19.33 5.13
CA PHE A 450 5.60 19.64 4.10
C PHE A 450 4.45 18.60 4.10
N ASN A 451 3.31 19.00 3.54
CA ASN A 451 2.15 18.13 3.38
C ASN A 451 1.54 18.30 1.98
N ILE A 452 1.51 17.22 1.21
CA ILE A 452 0.97 17.21 -0.15
C ILE A 452 -0.22 16.24 -0.19
N GLN A 453 -1.38 16.75 -0.56
CA GLN A 453 -2.64 16.02 -0.63
C GLN A 453 -3.20 16.05 -2.06
N LEU A 454 -2.98 14.97 -2.82
CA LEU A 454 -3.49 14.77 -4.17
C LEU A 454 -4.69 13.81 -4.11
N LEU A 455 -5.82 14.34 -3.62
CA LEU A 455 -7.01 13.55 -3.26
C LEU A 455 -8.05 13.45 -4.38
N GLY A 456 -7.98 14.34 -5.37
CA GLY A 456 -8.83 14.32 -6.55
C GLY A 456 -8.45 13.26 -7.58
N ASN A 457 -9.18 13.25 -8.70
CA ASN A 457 -8.88 12.40 -9.85
C ASN A 457 -7.92 13.14 -10.80
N MET A 458 -6.66 12.70 -10.81
CA MET A 458 -5.62 13.28 -11.67
C MET A 458 -5.51 12.48 -12.97
N GLN A 459 -5.71 13.13 -14.12
CA GLN A 459 -5.67 12.48 -15.43
C GLN A 459 -4.54 13.06 -16.28
N PHE A 460 -3.70 12.20 -16.83
CA PHE A 460 -2.61 12.54 -17.74
C PHE A 460 -2.83 11.78 -19.05
N GLU A 461 -3.08 12.51 -20.13
CA GLU A 461 -3.39 11.96 -21.46
C GLU A 461 -2.37 12.49 -22.48
N GLY A 462 -1.63 11.58 -23.13
CA GLY A 462 -0.70 11.96 -24.20
C GLY A 462 0.47 12.83 -23.76
N CYS A 463 0.71 12.98 -22.44
CA CYS A 463 1.81 13.78 -21.93
C CYS A 463 3.16 13.13 -22.24
N THR A 464 4.17 13.95 -22.59
CA THR A 464 5.50 13.44 -22.96
C THR A 464 6.64 14.20 -22.30
N THR A 465 7.73 13.51 -21.98
CA THR A 465 8.94 14.13 -21.47
C THR A 465 10.22 13.62 -22.13
N GLY A 466 11.24 14.47 -22.23
CA GLY A 466 12.57 14.13 -22.72
C GLY A 466 13.43 13.37 -21.71
N ASN A 467 13.06 13.29 -20.43
CA ASN A 467 13.77 12.48 -19.43
C ASN A 467 12.79 11.63 -18.60
N SER A 468 12.22 12.11 -17.49
CA SER A 468 11.51 11.25 -16.52
C SER A 468 10.07 11.67 -16.19
N GLY A 469 9.14 10.71 -16.12
CA GLY A 469 7.75 10.95 -15.73
C GLY A 469 6.93 11.61 -16.83
N GLY A 470 6.51 10.84 -17.84
CA GLY A 470 5.81 11.37 -19.01
C GLY A 470 4.53 12.13 -18.66
N GLY A 471 3.76 11.66 -17.67
CA GLY A 471 2.64 12.41 -17.09
C GLY A 471 3.05 13.17 -15.84
N PHE A 472 3.56 12.46 -14.84
CA PHE A 472 3.81 12.99 -13.51
C PHE A 472 5.23 12.67 -13.03
N SER A 473 5.87 13.62 -12.37
CA SER A 473 7.13 13.41 -11.67
C SER A 473 7.04 13.92 -10.23
N LEU A 474 7.62 13.19 -9.29
CA LEU A 474 7.68 13.53 -7.88
C LEU A 474 9.10 13.33 -7.33
N SER A 475 9.72 14.41 -6.87
CA SER A 475 10.99 14.34 -6.14
C SER A 475 10.78 14.76 -4.69
N CYS A 476 11.26 13.95 -3.75
CA CYS A 476 11.09 14.16 -2.32
C CYS A 476 12.40 13.85 -1.58
N ARG A 477 13.12 14.88 -1.12
CA ARG A 477 14.48 14.72 -0.55
C ARG A 477 14.54 14.54 0.97
N TYR A 478 13.45 14.79 1.69
CA TYR A 478 13.44 14.90 3.15
C TYR A 478 12.08 14.51 3.76
N THR A 479 11.96 14.62 5.08
CA THR A 479 10.77 14.23 5.84
C THR A 479 9.52 15.02 5.46
N GLY A 480 8.49 14.33 5.02
CA GLY A 480 7.18 14.92 4.77
C GLY A 480 6.14 13.87 4.39
N GLN A 481 4.88 14.29 4.34
CA GLN A 481 3.76 13.39 4.05
C GLN A 481 3.15 13.70 2.69
N ILE A 482 2.96 12.65 1.90
CA ILE A 482 2.33 12.72 0.58
C ILE A 482 1.19 11.70 0.56
N THR A 483 -0.02 12.18 0.33
CA THR A 483 -1.20 11.33 0.16
C THR A 483 -1.70 11.43 -1.27
N ILE A 484 -1.81 10.30 -1.94
CA ILE A 484 -2.37 10.18 -3.29
C ILE A 484 -3.63 9.32 -3.22
N ASN A 485 -4.69 9.76 -3.89
CA ASN A 485 -5.92 9.00 -4.03
C ASN A 485 -5.99 8.33 -5.40
N GLU A 486 -6.45 9.03 -6.44
CA GLU A 486 -6.71 8.46 -7.76
C GLU A 486 -5.88 9.14 -8.85
N MET A 487 -5.26 8.33 -9.71
CA MET A 487 -4.50 8.84 -10.87
C MET A 487 -4.69 7.93 -12.10
N GLN A 488 -4.73 8.54 -13.28
CA GLN A 488 -4.76 7.83 -14.55
C GLN A 488 -3.73 8.40 -15.52
N PHE A 489 -2.96 7.52 -16.14
CA PHE A 489 -1.95 7.81 -17.17
C PHE A 489 -2.31 7.04 -18.42
N THR A 490 -2.55 7.74 -19.53
CA THR A 490 -2.94 7.12 -20.81
C THR A 490 -2.08 7.66 -21.93
N ASN A 491 -1.41 6.77 -22.68
CA ASN A 491 -0.50 7.14 -23.77
C ASN A 491 0.63 8.11 -23.35
N CYS A 492 1.03 8.09 -22.08
CA CYS A 492 2.13 8.92 -21.58
C CYS A 492 3.48 8.29 -21.92
N ASN A 493 4.43 9.12 -22.37
CA ASN A 493 5.73 8.64 -22.82
C ASN A 493 6.89 9.44 -22.20
N ALA A 494 7.93 8.73 -21.77
CA ALA A 494 9.19 9.32 -21.33
C ALA A 494 10.32 8.79 -22.23
N THR A 495 11.27 9.64 -22.59
CA THR A 495 12.46 9.15 -23.30
C THR A 495 13.28 8.25 -22.39
N GLU A 496 13.60 8.70 -21.17
CA GLU A 496 14.39 7.92 -20.20
C GLU A 496 13.47 7.06 -19.33
N SER A 497 12.99 7.55 -18.18
CA SER A 497 12.38 6.68 -17.14
C SER A 497 10.96 7.06 -16.74
N GLY A 498 10.11 6.08 -16.41
CA GLY A 498 8.76 6.31 -15.89
C GLY A 498 7.82 6.91 -16.94
N GLY A 499 7.35 6.10 -17.89
CA GLY A 499 6.52 6.60 -19.00
C GLY A 499 5.26 7.33 -18.55
N GLY A 500 4.59 6.87 -17.49
CA GLY A 500 3.51 7.59 -16.82
C GLY A 500 4.00 8.41 -15.63
N PHE A 501 4.59 7.72 -14.64
CA PHE A 501 4.94 8.30 -13.35
C PHE A 501 6.40 7.99 -12.97
N SER A 502 7.17 9.02 -12.62
CA SER A 502 8.48 8.87 -11.98
C SER A 502 8.48 9.42 -10.56
N SER A 503 9.10 8.69 -9.63
CA SER A 503 9.22 9.11 -8.23
C SER A 503 10.59 8.80 -7.65
N SER A 504 11.17 9.77 -6.95
CA SER A 504 12.43 9.65 -6.22
C SER A 504 12.26 10.15 -4.79
N LEU A 505 12.45 9.26 -3.83
CA LEU A 505 12.10 9.44 -2.42
C LEU A 505 13.31 9.15 -1.54
N ASP A 506 13.75 10.14 -0.78
CA ASP A 506 14.86 10.01 0.16
C ASP A 506 14.38 9.92 1.63
N SER A 507 15.36 9.90 2.55
CA SER A 507 15.20 9.61 3.96
C SER A 507 14.06 10.37 4.63
N GLY A 508 13.12 9.61 5.22
CA GLY A 508 12.00 10.12 5.99
C GLY A 508 10.75 10.51 5.19
N ALA A 509 10.77 10.38 3.85
CA ALA A 509 9.60 10.57 3.01
C ALA A 509 8.52 9.52 3.31
N GLN A 510 7.26 9.92 3.50
CA GLN A 510 6.15 9.00 3.69
C GLN A 510 5.10 9.20 2.61
N ILE A 511 4.95 8.21 1.74
CA ILE A 511 3.94 8.19 0.69
C ILE A 511 2.88 7.17 1.05
N THR A 512 1.62 7.62 1.05
CA THR A 512 0.45 6.75 1.18
C THR A 512 -0.42 6.90 -0.06
N ILE A 513 -0.64 5.78 -0.76
CA ILE A 513 -1.52 5.72 -1.93
C ILE A 513 -2.75 4.92 -1.55
N THR A 514 -3.92 5.57 -1.61
CA THR A 514 -5.17 5.07 -1.02
C THR A 514 -6.20 4.64 -2.05
N GLY A 515 -6.22 5.30 -3.21
CA GLY A 515 -7.15 4.99 -4.30
C GLY A 515 -6.48 4.26 -5.45
N LYS A 516 -7.17 4.23 -6.58
CA LYS A 516 -6.76 3.47 -7.77
C LYS A 516 -5.81 4.28 -8.64
N ILE A 517 -4.68 3.67 -9.03
CA ILE A 517 -3.76 4.22 -10.03
C ILE A 517 -3.74 3.34 -11.27
N ARG A 518 -3.98 3.93 -12.43
CA ARG A 518 -4.02 3.23 -13.72
C ARG A 518 -3.00 3.77 -14.70
N PHE A 519 -2.22 2.88 -15.30
CA PHE A 519 -1.31 3.11 -16.41
C PHE A 519 -1.81 2.33 -17.62
N ASP A 520 -2.03 3.01 -18.73
CA ASP A 520 -2.53 2.42 -19.97
C ASP A 520 -1.68 2.89 -21.14
N ASN A 521 -1.01 1.93 -21.79
CA ASN A 521 -0.18 2.17 -22.97
C ASN A 521 0.93 3.24 -22.72
N CYS A 522 1.57 3.16 -21.55
CA CYS A 522 2.67 4.05 -21.16
C CYS A 522 4.03 3.47 -21.53
N HIS A 523 4.95 4.34 -22.01
CA HIS A 523 6.25 3.89 -22.53
C HIS A 523 7.42 4.68 -21.96
N SER A 524 8.48 3.95 -21.62
CA SER A 524 9.84 4.48 -21.48
C SER A 524 10.66 4.02 -22.69
N GLN A 525 11.27 4.94 -23.43
CA GLN A 525 11.85 4.63 -24.75
C GLN A 525 13.25 4.04 -24.68
N THR A 526 14.09 4.53 -23.77
CA THR A 526 15.51 4.14 -23.69
C THR A 526 15.90 3.54 -22.35
N ASP A 527 15.13 3.78 -21.29
CA ASP A 527 15.46 3.31 -19.94
C ASP A 527 14.30 2.53 -19.30
N SER A 528 13.89 2.84 -18.06
CA SER A 528 13.20 1.87 -17.21
C SER A 528 11.83 2.35 -16.73
N GLY A 529 10.93 1.40 -16.46
CA GLY A 529 9.62 1.67 -15.88
C GLY A 529 8.61 2.24 -16.88
N GLY A 530 8.01 1.39 -17.71
CA GLY A 530 7.13 1.85 -18.80
C GLY A 530 5.89 2.57 -18.27
N GLY A 531 5.25 2.01 -17.25
CA GLY A 531 4.23 2.70 -16.48
C GLY A 531 4.84 3.60 -15.41
N GLN A 532 5.66 3.02 -14.54
CA GLN A 532 6.19 3.69 -13.35
C GLN A 532 7.67 3.40 -13.10
N TYR A 533 8.38 4.45 -12.67
CA TYR A 533 9.73 4.38 -12.14
C TYR A 533 9.75 4.87 -10.68
N LEU A 534 10.29 4.05 -9.77
CA LEU A 534 10.31 4.31 -8.33
C LEU A 534 11.72 4.12 -7.75
N ILE A 535 12.24 5.17 -7.12
CA ILE A 535 13.40 5.10 -6.23
C ILE A 535 12.94 5.41 -4.80
N ALA A 536 13.23 4.50 -3.86
CA ALA A 536 13.06 4.74 -2.44
C ALA A 536 14.37 4.48 -1.69
N ASN A 537 14.85 5.50 -0.99
CA ASN A 537 16.17 5.56 -0.40
C ASN A 537 16.11 6.08 1.04
N GLY A 538 16.79 5.40 1.95
CA GLY A 538 17.11 5.93 3.27
C GLY A 538 16.11 5.56 4.36
N SER A 539 16.60 5.66 5.60
CA SER A 539 15.85 5.24 6.79
C SER A 539 14.56 6.04 6.96
N GLY A 540 13.44 5.34 7.20
CA GLY A 540 12.15 5.99 7.42
C GLY A 540 11.47 6.46 6.12
N CYS A 541 12.07 6.22 4.96
CA CYS A 541 11.38 6.28 3.67
C CYS A 541 10.39 5.11 3.58
N ILE A 542 9.09 5.42 3.54
CA ILE A 542 8.01 4.43 3.53
C ILE A 542 7.06 4.74 2.38
N VAL A 543 6.89 3.78 1.49
CA VAL A 543 5.89 3.80 0.42
C VAL A 543 4.85 2.73 0.73
N ASN A 544 3.65 3.17 1.13
CA ASN A 544 2.54 2.28 1.43
C ASN A 544 1.43 2.43 0.39
N ILE A 545 1.26 1.41 -0.45
CA ILE A 545 0.25 1.37 -1.48
C ILE A 545 -0.88 0.47 -0.98
N THR A 546 -1.94 1.11 -0.46
CA THR A 546 -3.14 0.44 0.06
C THR A 546 -4.27 0.33 -0.98
N GLY A 547 -4.23 1.18 -2.00
CA GLY A 547 -5.13 1.14 -3.14
C GLY A 547 -4.76 0.08 -4.19
N GLU A 548 -5.41 0.15 -5.35
CA GLU A 548 -5.23 -0.79 -6.48
C GLU A 548 -4.40 -0.16 -7.60
N PHE A 549 -3.38 -0.89 -8.07
CA PHE A 549 -2.56 -0.49 -9.20
C PHE A 549 -2.91 -1.32 -10.44
N GLU A 550 -3.06 -0.67 -11.60
CA GLU A 550 -3.29 -1.33 -12.87
C GLU A 550 -2.28 -0.84 -13.91
N TYR A 551 -1.52 -1.75 -14.49
CA TYR A 551 -0.60 -1.50 -15.60
C TYR A 551 -1.05 -2.32 -16.79
N ASN A 552 -1.38 -1.66 -17.90
CA ASN A 552 -1.84 -2.33 -19.12
C ASN A 552 -0.99 -1.89 -20.29
N GLN A 553 -0.42 -2.87 -21.01
CA GLN A 553 0.33 -2.63 -22.25
C GLN A 553 1.48 -1.62 -22.09
N CYS A 554 2.11 -1.61 -20.92
CA CYS A 554 3.26 -0.74 -20.66
C CYS A 554 4.56 -1.37 -21.19
N ASN A 555 5.49 -0.55 -21.66
CA ASN A 555 6.75 -1.01 -22.26
C ASN A 555 7.96 -0.17 -21.84
N ALA A 556 9.10 -0.82 -21.60
CA ALA A 556 10.37 -0.19 -21.25
C ALA A 556 11.57 -1.09 -21.58
N THR A 557 12.80 -0.57 -21.44
CA THR A 557 14.00 -1.41 -21.49
C THR A 557 14.02 -2.40 -20.31
N SER A 558 13.65 -1.96 -19.10
CA SER A 558 13.51 -2.82 -17.91
C SER A 558 12.26 -2.46 -17.12
N GLY A 559 11.52 -3.45 -16.61
CA GLY A 559 10.31 -3.19 -15.83
C GLY A 559 9.19 -2.59 -16.68
N GLY A 560 8.57 -3.38 -17.55
CA GLY A 560 7.58 -2.88 -18.50
C GLY A 560 6.43 -2.12 -17.83
N GLY A 561 5.90 -2.65 -16.73
CA GLY A 561 4.97 -1.93 -15.87
C GLY A 561 5.68 -1.05 -14.83
N LEU A 562 6.48 -1.67 -13.97
CA LEU A 562 7.15 -1.02 -12.84
C LEU A 562 8.65 -1.32 -12.81
N TYR A 563 9.46 -0.29 -12.65
CA TYR A 563 10.86 -0.40 -12.26
C TYR A 563 11.05 0.18 -10.85
N CYS A 564 11.72 -0.56 -9.97
CA CYS A 564 11.91 -0.17 -8.58
C CYS A 564 13.37 -0.33 -8.08
N GLU A 565 13.90 0.70 -7.40
CA GLU A 565 15.18 0.66 -6.68
C GLU A 565 14.97 1.04 -5.22
N ILE A 566 15.14 0.06 -4.33
CA ILE A 566 14.81 0.20 -2.91
C ILE A 566 16.06 -0.08 -2.08
N TYR A 567 16.56 0.93 -1.38
CA TYR A 567 17.80 0.80 -0.63
C TYR A 567 17.89 1.64 0.65
N ASP A 568 18.91 1.33 1.45
CA ASP A 568 19.23 2.01 2.71
C ASP A 568 18.07 2.03 3.71
N TYR A 569 17.51 0.84 4.02
CA TYR A 569 16.38 0.61 4.95
C TYR A 569 15.03 1.19 4.51
N ALA A 570 14.87 1.62 3.25
CA ALA A 570 13.57 2.00 2.71
C ALA A 570 12.60 0.81 2.65
N ILE A 571 11.31 1.08 2.84
CA ILE A 571 10.25 0.06 2.86
C ILE A 571 9.19 0.40 1.82
N VAL A 572 8.91 -0.56 0.94
CA VAL A 572 7.82 -0.48 -0.05
C VAL A 572 6.86 -1.65 0.13
N GLU A 573 5.59 -1.33 0.38
CA GLU A 573 4.51 -2.32 0.45
C GLU A 573 3.47 -2.05 -0.65
N ILE A 574 3.28 -3.04 -1.53
CA ILE A 574 2.28 -3.03 -2.60
C ILE A 574 1.18 -4.02 -2.25
N ASN A 575 -0.03 -3.56 -1.93
CA ASN A 575 -1.09 -4.44 -1.44
C ASN A 575 -1.95 -5.11 -2.51
N ASN A 576 -2.14 -4.46 -3.65
CA ASN A 576 -2.97 -4.96 -4.73
C ASN A 576 -2.51 -4.34 -6.05
N ALA A 577 -2.12 -5.18 -7.01
CA ALA A 577 -1.69 -4.71 -8.32
C ALA A 577 -2.01 -5.72 -9.43
N SER A 578 -2.29 -5.23 -10.63
CA SER A 578 -2.47 -6.02 -11.84
C SER A 578 -1.60 -5.46 -12.95
N LEU A 579 -0.77 -6.32 -13.55
CA LEU A 579 0.08 -6.00 -14.70
C LEU A 579 -0.31 -6.94 -15.84
N ILE A 580 -0.76 -6.37 -16.95
CA ILE A 580 -1.34 -7.10 -18.07
C ILE A 580 -0.65 -6.67 -19.36
N ASP A 581 -0.14 -7.64 -20.11
CA ASP A 581 0.51 -7.44 -21.41
C ASP A 581 1.68 -6.43 -21.36
N CYS A 582 2.37 -6.33 -20.21
CA CYS A 582 3.55 -5.48 -20.03
C CYS A 582 4.80 -6.13 -20.63
N ASN A 583 5.66 -5.33 -21.28
CA ASN A 583 6.81 -5.84 -22.03
C ASN A 583 8.12 -5.15 -21.62
N SER A 584 9.23 -5.91 -21.63
CA SER A 584 10.57 -5.32 -21.46
C SER A 584 11.64 -5.91 -22.38
N GLU A 585 12.65 -5.10 -22.72
CA GLU A 585 13.77 -5.53 -23.59
C GLU A 585 14.89 -6.29 -22.87
N LYS A 586 15.06 -6.09 -21.56
CA LYS A 586 16.14 -6.71 -20.77
C LYS A 586 15.65 -7.62 -19.67
N GLY A 587 14.84 -7.12 -18.75
CA GLY A 587 14.41 -7.91 -17.60
C GLY A 587 13.13 -7.37 -16.98
N GLY A 588 12.35 -8.26 -16.39
CA GLY A 588 11.13 -7.90 -15.67
C GLY A 588 10.06 -7.37 -16.61
N GLY A 589 9.40 -8.24 -17.37
CA GLY A 589 8.36 -7.83 -18.32
C GLY A 589 7.25 -7.04 -17.63
N GLY A 590 6.84 -7.48 -16.44
CA GLY A 590 5.98 -6.72 -15.54
C GLY A 590 6.79 -5.79 -14.63
N ILE A 591 7.62 -6.38 -13.78
CA ILE A 591 8.36 -5.66 -12.73
C ILE A 591 9.84 -5.97 -12.78
N TYR A 592 10.65 -4.92 -12.71
CA TYR A 592 12.06 -5.02 -12.38
C TYR A 592 12.31 -4.40 -11.00
N CYS A 593 13.00 -5.10 -10.10
CA CYS A 593 13.30 -4.58 -8.76
C CYS A 593 14.73 -4.87 -8.28
N SER A 594 15.44 -3.81 -7.90
CA SER A 594 16.73 -3.86 -7.22
C SER A 594 16.54 -3.52 -5.74
N ILE A 595 16.88 -4.44 -4.85
CA ILE A 595 16.64 -4.33 -3.41
C ILE A 595 17.97 -4.54 -2.68
N ILE A 596 18.58 -3.45 -2.24
CA ILE A 596 19.94 -3.46 -1.68
C ILE A 596 20.01 -2.75 -0.33
N ASN A 597 21.12 -2.89 0.40
CA ASN A 597 21.40 -2.19 1.66
C ASN A 597 20.21 -2.17 2.65
N GLN A 598 19.70 -3.35 3.02
CA GLN A 598 18.57 -3.52 3.95
C GLN A 598 17.21 -2.96 3.47
N GLY A 599 17.08 -2.59 2.19
CA GLY A 599 15.80 -2.24 1.57
C GLY A 599 14.79 -3.41 1.61
N GLN A 600 13.50 -3.09 1.67
CA GLN A 600 12.45 -4.10 1.83
C GLN A 600 11.30 -3.85 0.86
N VAL A 601 10.92 -4.91 0.14
CA VAL A 601 9.76 -4.92 -0.73
C VAL A 601 8.83 -6.06 -0.33
N GLN A 602 7.59 -5.72 -0.01
CA GLN A 602 6.52 -6.68 0.15
C GLN A 602 5.45 -6.45 -0.90
N VAL A 603 5.14 -7.50 -1.66
CA VAL A 603 4.08 -7.49 -2.66
C VAL A 603 3.01 -8.49 -2.25
N ASN A 604 1.79 -7.98 -2.11
CA ASN A 604 0.61 -8.76 -1.76
C ASN A 604 -0.37 -8.77 -2.94
N ASN A 605 -1.07 -9.90 -3.16
CA ASN A 605 -2.19 -10.00 -4.12
C ASN A 605 -1.91 -9.36 -5.48
N ILE A 606 -0.72 -9.59 -6.04
CA ILE A 606 -0.35 -9.09 -7.36
C ILE A 606 -0.75 -10.09 -8.44
N LYS A 607 -1.19 -9.60 -9.59
CA LYS A 607 -1.48 -10.41 -10.78
C LYS A 607 -0.60 -9.95 -11.93
N LEU A 608 0.25 -10.84 -12.43
CA LEU A 608 1.04 -10.63 -13.64
C LEU A 608 0.53 -11.58 -14.70
N MET A 609 -0.01 -11.03 -15.79
CA MET A 609 -0.67 -11.79 -16.84
C MET A 609 -0.08 -11.41 -18.19
N ASN A 610 0.39 -12.40 -18.94
CA ASN A 610 0.97 -12.22 -20.29
C ASN A 610 2.15 -11.23 -20.33
N CYS A 611 2.85 -11.01 -19.23
CA CYS A 611 4.02 -10.14 -19.22
C CYS A 611 5.19 -10.81 -19.96
N ASN A 612 5.90 -10.07 -20.80
CA ASN A 612 6.99 -10.58 -21.63
C ASN A 612 8.31 -9.85 -21.37
N SER A 613 9.40 -10.58 -21.19
CA SER A 613 10.75 -10.00 -21.21
C SER A 613 11.61 -10.62 -22.30
N GLN A 614 12.35 -9.81 -23.04
CA GLN A 614 13.37 -10.26 -23.99
C GLN A 614 14.67 -10.74 -23.31
N GLY A 615 14.78 -10.60 -21.99
CA GLY A 615 15.78 -11.31 -21.18
C GLY A 615 15.11 -11.98 -20.00
N ASP A 616 15.65 -11.84 -18.80
CA ASP A 616 15.27 -12.63 -17.62
C ASP A 616 14.00 -12.10 -16.92
N GLY A 617 13.16 -13.01 -16.39
CA GLY A 617 12.01 -12.63 -15.57
C GLY A 617 10.84 -12.07 -16.38
N GLY A 618 9.99 -12.93 -16.96
CA GLY A 618 8.86 -12.48 -17.78
C GLY A 618 7.83 -11.68 -16.97
N GLY A 619 7.54 -12.14 -15.75
CA GLY A 619 6.76 -11.37 -14.77
C GLY A 619 7.65 -10.44 -13.94
N ILE A 620 8.47 -11.01 -13.06
CA ILE A 620 9.37 -10.28 -12.16
C ILE A 620 10.83 -10.63 -12.46
N PHE A 621 11.66 -9.61 -12.57
CA PHE A 621 13.10 -9.72 -12.38
C PHE A 621 13.46 -9.05 -11.05
N SER A 622 14.27 -9.71 -10.22
CA SER A 622 14.77 -9.07 -9.01
C SER A 622 16.22 -9.40 -8.68
N ASN A 623 16.93 -8.37 -8.20
CA ASN A 623 18.27 -8.48 -7.63
C ASN A 623 18.21 -8.07 -6.15
N VAL A 624 18.64 -8.97 -5.25
CA VAL A 624 18.56 -8.78 -3.80
C VAL A 624 19.95 -8.96 -3.18
N SER A 625 20.54 -7.88 -2.68
CA SER A 625 21.89 -7.89 -2.11
C SER A 625 22.02 -7.03 -0.85
N SER A 626 23.15 -7.10 -0.14
CA SER A 626 23.44 -6.24 1.02
C SER A 626 22.33 -6.18 2.09
N GLY A 627 21.66 -7.29 2.38
CA GLY A 627 20.57 -7.40 3.37
C GLY A 627 19.18 -7.08 2.84
N GLY A 628 19.02 -6.88 1.53
CA GLY A 628 17.72 -6.65 0.89
C GLY A 628 16.72 -7.78 1.11
N GLN A 629 15.42 -7.46 1.03
CA GLN A 629 14.34 -8.41 1.31
C GLN A 629 13.19 -8.29 0.31
N LEU A 630 12.78 -9.41 -0.27
CA LEU A 630 11.60 -9.51 -1.12
C LEU A 630 10.63 -10.56 -0.58
N ILE A 631 9.38 -10.16 -0.36
CA ILE A 631 8.30 -11.03 0.13
C ILE A 631 7.12 -11.00 -0.83
N LEU A 632 6.65 -12.19 -1.24
CA LEU A 632 5.41 -12.39 -2.00
C LEU A 632 4.37 -13.09 -1.11
N ASP A 633 3.18 -12.48 -0.96
CA ASP A 633 2.16 -12.96 -0.02
C ASP A 633 0.72 -12.73 -0.54
N LYS A 634 -0.28 -13.32 0.14
CA LYS A 634 -1.71 -13.13 -0.13
C LYS A 634 -2.11 -13.41 -1.59
N SER A 635 -1.82 -14.62 -2.06
CA SER A 635 -2.27 -15.16 -3.35
C SER A 635 -1.78 -14.37 -4.58
N CYS A 636 -0.50 -14.03 -4.62
CA CYS A 636 0.13 -13.50 -5.84
C CYS A 636 -0.06 -14.49 -7.02
N GLN A 637 -0.25 -14.00 -8.24
CA GLN A 637 -0.46 -14.82 -9.42
C GLN A 637 0.44 -14.37 -10.57
N PHE A 638 1.08 -15.35 -11.21
CA PHE A 638 1.88 -15.24 -12.41
C PHE A 638 1.28 -16.20 -13.43
N TYR A 639 0.74 -15.66 -14.50
CA TYR A 639 0.01 -16.43 -15.50
C TYR A 639 0.47 -16.07 -16.90
N GLN A 640 0.92 -17.07 -17.66
CA GLN A 640 1.34 -16.89 -19.06
C GLN A 640 2.43 -15.84 -19.24
N CYS A 641 3.28 -15.63 -18.24
CA CYS A 641 4.45 -14.79 -18.39
C CYS A 641 5.54 -15.49 -19.20
N GLU A 642 6.22 -14.75 -20.06
CA GLU A 642 7.26 -15.29 -20.96
C GLU A 642 8.57 -14.53 -20.83
N SER A 643 9.67 -15.26 -20.78
CA SER A 643 11.02 -14.71 -20.73
C SER A 643 11.83 -15.33 -21.87
N TYR A 644 12.50 -14.53 -22.70
CA TYR A 644 13.57 -14.98 -23.59
C TYR A 644 14.91 -15.01 -22.84
N GLY A 645 14.87 -15.45 -21.60
CA GLY A 645 15.97 -15.54 -20.66
C GLY A 645 15.68 -16.71 -19.72
N ASN A 646 15.90 -16.50 -18.44
CA ASN A 646 15.55 -17.43 -17.39
C ASN A 646 14.39 -16.89 -16.55
N GLY A 647 13.61 -17.78 -15.93
CA GLY A 647 12.52 -17.37 -15.06
C GLY A 647 11.34 -16.82 -15.85
N GLY A 648 10.55 -17.69 -16.50
CA GLY A 648 9.40 -17.25 -17.28
C GLY A 648 8.40 -16.42 -16.46
N GLY A 649 8.12 -16.84 -15.23
CA GLY A 649 7.40 -16.04 -14.25
C GLY A 649 8.33 -15.10 -13.48
N ILE A 650 9.32 -15.66 -12.80
CA ILE A 650 10.18 -14.95 -11.85
C ILE A 650 11.64 -15.31 -12.09
N TYR A 651 12.49 -14.30 -12.20
CA TYR A 651 13.93 -14.42 -12.05
C TYR A 651 14.38 -13.71 -10.77
N ILE A 652 15.14 -14.41 -9.93
CA ILE A 652 15.70 -13.84 -8.71
C ILE A 652 17.21 -14.13 -8.65
N ASN A 653 17.98 -13.06 -8.46
CA ASN A 653 19.39 -13.12 -8.10
C ASN A 653 19.54 -12.64 -6.65
N ILE A 654 20.09 -13.48 -5.77
CA ILE A 654 20.24 -13.16 -4.35
C ILE A 654 21.66 -13.42 -3.85
N ASP A 655 22.21 -12.47 -3.09
CA ASP A 655 23.50 -12.62 -2.40
C ASP A 655 23.29 -13.20 -0.99
N SER A 656 23.77 -14.41 -0.75
CA SER A 656 23.59 -15.09 0.55
C SER A 656 24.55 -14.61 1.64
N THR A 657 25.59 -13.84 1.31
CA THR A 657 26.62 -13.43 2.28
C THR A 657 26.17 -12.28 3.19
N ALA A 658 25.08 -11.60 2.84
CA ALA A 658 24.66 -10.35 3.47
C ALA A 658 23.30 -10.41 4.20
N GLN A 659 22.84 -11.59 4.63
CA GLN A 659 21.51 -11.77 5.26
C GLN A 659 20.31 -11.35 4.40
N CYS A 660 20.45 -11.39 3.07
CA CYS A 660 19.36 -11.13 2.14
C CYS A 660 18.25 -12.18 2.25
N SER A 661 17.01 -11.81 1.95
CA SER A 661 15.88 -12.74 1.98
C SER A 661 14.99 -12.70 0.74
N PHE A 662 14.48 -13.88 0.37
CA PHE A 662 13.46 -14.06 -0.64
C PHE A 662 12.45 -15.08 -0.14
N ILE A 663 11.21 -14.65 0.09
CA ILE A 663 10.17 -15.46 0.73
C ILE A 663 8.90 -15.44 -0.12
N ILE A 664 8.41 -16.62 -0.46
CA ILE A 664 7.09 -16.84 -1.04
C ILE A 664 6.19 -17.48 0.01
N LYS A 665 5.19 -16.74 0.48
CA LYS A 665 4.20 -17.21 1.47
C LYS A 665 2.95 -17.79 0.82
N ASP A 666 2.48 -17.19 -0.26
CA ASP A 666 1.36 -17.68 -1.07
C ASP A 666 1.42 -17.07 -2.47
N ALA A 667 1.86 -17.87 -3.44
CA ALA A 667 1.87 -17.47 -4.85
C ALA A 667 1.52 -18.62 -5.78
N PHE A 668 0.83 -18.32 -6.87
CA PHE A 668 0.45 -19.21 -7.94
C PHE A 668 1.25 -18.85 -9.20
N ILE A 669 2.09 -19.75 -9.69
CA ILE A 669 2.96 -19.54 -10.84
C ILE A 669 2.66 -20.62 -11.87
N HIS A 670 1.96 -20.27 -12.95
CA HIS A 670 1.53 -21.29 -13.90
C HIS A 670 1.44 -20.82 -15.35
N ASP A 671 1.63 -21.78 -16.25
CA ASP A 671 1.62 -21.57 -17.70
C ASP A 671 2.69 -20.56 -18.18
N CYS A 672 3.72 -20.29 -17.36
CA CYS A 672 4.82 -19.41 -17.70
C CYS A 672 5.91 -20.13 -18.50
N LYS A 673 6.69 -19.38 -19.30
CA LYS A 673 7.70 -19.96 -20.19
C LYS A 673 9.06 -19.27 -20.12
N ALA A 674 10.12 -20.05 -19.98
CA ALA A 674 11.49 -19.60 -20.18
C ALA A 674 12.01 -20.13 -21.52
N LEU A 675 12.21 -19.22 -22.46
CA LEU A 675 12.61 -19.46 -23.84
C LEU A 675 14.09 -19.16 -24.04
N ASN A 676 14.67 -19.86 -25.00
CA ASN A 676 16.06 -19.71 -25.35
C ASN A 676 16.30 -18.46 -26.22
N ASN A 677 17.19 -17.57 -25.79
CA ASN A 677 17.37 -16.27 -26.45
C ASN A 677 18.18 -16.35 -27.74
N THR A 678 17.57 -16.14 -28.91
CA THR A 678 18.31 -16.15 -30.18
C THR A 678 19.15 -14.90 -30.45
N ASN A 679 19.12 -13.89 -29.57
CA ASN A 679 19.89 -12.65 -29.73
C ASN A 679 21.35 -12.87 -29.30
N SER A 680 22.29 -12.73 -30.25
CA SER A 680 23.72 -12.97 -30.03
C SER A 680 24.40 -12.04 -29.01
N SER A 681 23.78 -10.93 -28.64
CA SER A 681 24.28 -10.04 -27.58
C SER A 681 24.00 -10.55 -26.16
N LEU A 682 23.07 -11.49 -26.01
CA LEU A 682 22.68 -12.12 -24.75
C LEU A 682 23.23 -13.55 -24.73
N GLN A 683 23.70 -14.04 -23.58
CA GLN A 683 24.43 -15.31 -23.50
C GLN A 683 23.51 -16.52 -23.71
N TYR A 684 23.26 -16.88 -24.97
CA TYR A 684 22.42 -18.01 -25.42
C TYR A 684 22.66 -19.31 -24.65
N SER A 685 23.93 -19.62 -24.32
CA SER A 685 24.28 -20.84 -23.59
C SER A 685 23.58 -20.98 -22.23
N ARG A 686 23.07 -19.88 -21.66
CA ARG A 686 22.61 -19.75 -20.26
C ARG A 686 21.17 -19.25 -20.09
N SER A 687 20.38 -19.15 -21.16
CA SER A 687 18.93 -18.83 -21.11
C SER A 687 18.06 -20.09 -21.23
N GLY A 688 16.75 -19.98 -20.98
CA GLY A 688 15.78 -21.07 -21.12
C GLY A 688 15.69 -22.01 -19.90
N PHE A 689 16.09 -21.55 -18.71
CA PHE A 689 15.97 -22.30 -17.46
C PHE A 689 14.87 -21.72 -16.55
N GLY A 690 14.16 -22.59 -15.82
CA GLY A 690 13.18 -22.16 -14.81
C GLY A 690 11.94 -21.54 -15.44
N GLY A 691 11.05 -22.35 -16.04
CA GLY A 691 9.88 -21.83 -16.75
C GLY A 691 8.94 -21.00 -15.87
N GLY A 692 8.77 -21.40 -14.60
CA GLY A 692 8.09 -20.60 -13.59
C GLY A 692 9.04 -19.69 -12.82
N LEU A 693 10.08 -20.26 -12.21
CA LEU A 693 11.02 -19.57 -11.33
C LEU A 693 12.47 -19.99 -11.61
N PHE A 694 13.37 -19.01 -11.75
CA PHE A 694 14.81 -19.21 -11.71
C PHE A 694 15.40 -18.55 -10.46
N LEU A 695 16.07 -19.33 -9.62
CA LEU A 695 16.72 -18.87 -8.38
C LEU A 695 18.24 -18.99 -8.51
N GLY A 696 18.91 -17.86 -8.65
CA GLY A 696 20.36 -17.75 -8.63
C GLY A 696 20.88 -17.22 -7.31
N VAL A 697 21.81 -17.93 -6.68
CA VAL A 697 22.41 -17.56 -5.40
C VAL A 697 23.91 -17.33 -5.55
N ASN A 698 24.39 -16.18 -5.08
CA ASN A 698 25.81 -15.89 -4.95
C ASN A 698 26.26 -16.13 -3.51
N GLY A 699 27.40 -16.82 -3.35
CA GLY A 699 27.98 -17.16 -2.07
C GLY A 699 27.36 -18.40 -1.41
N ASP A 700 27.91 -18.74 -0.23
CA ASP A 700 27.50 -19.94 0.50
C ASP A 700 26.26 -19.66 1.35
N TYR A 701 25.11 -20.18 0.91
CA TYR A 701 23.87 -20.06 1.64
C TYR A 701 23.82 -21.05 2.82
N SER A 702 23.37 -20.57 3.98
CA SER A 702 23.09 -21.40 5.15
C SER A 702 21.57 -21.59 5.31
N PRO A 703 21.03 -22.81 5.07
CA PRO A 703 19.60 -23.09 5.21
C PRO A 703 19.05 -22.84 6.62
N SER A 704 19.90 -22.93 7.65
CA SER A 704 19.51 -22.62 9.04
C SER A 704 19.00 -21.19 9.25
N SER A 705 19.37 -20.27 8.35
CA SER A 705 18.92 -18.87 8.37
C SER A 705 17.44 -18.70 8.00
N LYS A 706 16.87 -19.63 7.22
CA LYS A 706 15.50 -19.58 6.67
C LYS A 706 15.18 -18.33 5.82
N LEU A 707 16.21 -17.63 5.35
CA LEU A 707 16.05 -16.39 4.58
C LEU A 707 15.58 -16.63 3.13
N ILE A 708 15.78 -17.84 2.59
CA ILE A 708 15.18 -18.27 1.33
C ILE A 708 14.11 -19.29 1.69
N ASN A 709 12.86 -19.00 1.35
CA ASN A 709 11.73 -19.89 1.67
C ASN A 709 10.69 -19.87 0.54
N LEU A 710 10.57 -21.00 -0.16
CA LEU A 710 9.64 -21.17 -1.29
C LEU A 710 8.41 -22.02 -0.91
N HIS A 711 8.21 -22.35 0.36
CA HIS A 711 7.17 -23.29 0.81
C HIS A 711 5.75 -22.90 0.36
N GLY A 712 5.46 -21.59 0.30
CA GLY A 712 4.16 -21.06 -0.06
C GLY A 712 3.85 -21.06 -1.56
N MET A 713 4.75 -21.52 -2.42
CA MET A 713 4.53 -21.50 -3.87
C MET A 713 3.67 -22.66 -4.36
N LYS A 714 2.81 -22.36 -5.33
CA LYS A 714 2.02 -23.30 -6.11
C LYS A 714 2.39 -23.12 -7.57
N ILE A 715 3.18 -24.05 -8.12
CA ILE A 715 3.84 -23.97 -9.41
C ILE A 715 3.41 -25.14 -10.32
N TYR A 716 2.86 -24.84 -11.50
CA TYR A 716 2.29 -25.86 -12.41
C TYR A 716 2.40 -25.46 -13.88
N ASN A 717 2.43 -26.47 -14.78
CA ASN A 717 2.28 -26.27 -16.24
C ASN A 717 3.24 -25.24 -16.84
N ASN A 718 4.38 -25.01 -16.21
CA ASN A 718 5.39 -24.11 -16.74
C ASN A 718 6.28 -24.86 -17.72
N LEU A 719 6.90 -24.13 -18.64
CA LEU A 719 7.77 -24.72 -19.66
C LEU A 719 9.13 -24.01 -19.68
N ALA A 720 10.19 -24.78 -19.76
CA ALA A 720 11.54 -24.27 -19.97
C ALA A 720 12.16 -24.96 -21.18
N ASP A 721 12.72 -24.17 -22.11
CA ASP A 721 13.38 -24.72 -23.31
C ASP A 721 14.56 -25.65 -22.98
N LYS A 722 15.17 -25.49 -21.80
CA LYS A 722 16.26 -26.35 -21.32
C LYS A 722 15.83 -27.23 -20.14
N ASN A 723 15.86 -26.69 -18.93
CA ASN A 723 15.77 -27.48 -17.70
C ASN A 723 15.09 -26.69 -16.58
N GLY A 724 14.51 -27.44 -15.63
CA GLY A 724 13.64 -26.90 -14.59
C GLY A 724 12.38 -26.32 -15.23
N GLN A 725 11.47 -27.19 -15.69
CA GLN A 725 10.21 -26.76 -16.34
C GLN A 725 9.47 -25.76 -15.43
N SER A 726 9.46 -26.04 -14.13
CA SER A 726 8.88 -25.18 -13.10
C SER A 726 9.94 -24.35 -12.37
N LEU A 727 10.92 -25.00 -11.72
CA LEU A 727 11.98 -24.35 -10.93
C LEU A 727 13.36 -24.77 -11.40
N TYR A 728 14.26 -23.80 -11.56
CA TYR A 728 15.68 -24.05 -11.70
C TYR A 728 16.50 -23.30 -10.63
N VAL A 729 17.32 -24.03 -9.87
CA VAL A 729 18.13 -23.45 -8.77
C VAL A 729 19.63 -23.54 -9.07
N VAL A 730 20.32 -22.42 -8.93
CA VAL A 730 21.78 -22.32 -9.01
C VAL A 730 22.32 -21.89 -7.64
N MET A 731 22.95 -22.80 -6.92
CA MET A 731 23.47 -22.57 -5.57
C MET A 731 24.57 -23.57 -5.22
N THR A 732 25.67 -23.15 -4.57
CA THR A 732 26.73 -24.07 -4.11
C THR A 732 26.19 -25.12 -3.13
N GLN A 733 25.43 -24.67 -2.12
CA GLN A 733 24.87 -25.47 -1.03
C GLN A 733 23.47 -26.05 -1.33
N ILE A 734 23.19 -26.38 -2.58
CA ILE A 734 21.86 -26.87 -3.02
C ILE A 734 21.44 -28.17 -2.31
N VAL A 735 22.40 -29.04 -2.00
CA VAL A 735 22.14 -30.32 -1.31
C VAL A 735 21.67 -30.07 0.11
N GLU A 736 22.35 -29.19 0.84
CA GLU A 736 21.99 -28.77 2.18
C GLU A 736 20.65 -28.05 2.18
N PHE A 737 20.39 -27.18 1.20
CA PHE A 737 19.11 -26.48 1.06
C PHE A 737 17.94 -27.46 0.86
N CYS A 738 18.11 -28.45 -0.01
CA CYS A 738 17.10 -29.50 -0.23
C CYS A 738 16.89 -30.39 1.00
N LYS A 739 17.95 -30.73 1.73
CA LYS A 739 17.88 -31.59 2.94
C LYS A 739 17.36 -30.87 4.17
N TYR A 740 17.33 -29.54 4.16
CA TYR A 740 16.92 -28.77 5.32
C TYR A 740 15.40 -28.80 5.50
N GLY A 741 14.95 -28.99 6.75
CA GLY A 741 13.55 -29.27 7.05
C GLY A 741 13.20 -30.75 6.86
N ILE A 742 11.93 -31.03 6.56
CA ILE A 742 11.44 -32.38 6.25
C ILE A 742 11.03 -32.43 4.78
N LEU A 743 11.52 -33.43 4.03
CA LEU A 743 11.13 -33.69 2.63
C LEU A 743 11.21 -32.46 1.71
N GLY A 744 12.23 -31.61 1.88
CA GLY A 744 12.48 -30.47 1.00
C GLY A 744 11.46 -29.34 1.11
N GLU A 745 10.73 -29.23 2.23
CA GLU A 745 9.61 -28.29 2.40
C GLU A 745 9.90 -26.82 2.04
N TYR A 746 11.16 -26.36 2.15
CA TYR A 746 11.56 -24.98 1.82
C TYR A 746 11.80 -24.74 0.31
N VAL A 747 11.87 -25.81 -0.50
CA VAL A 747 12.18 -25.78 -1.94
C VAL A 747 11.02 -26.29 -2.78
N LYS A 748 10.30 -27.29 -2.27
CA LYS A 748 9.37 -28.12 -3.04
C LYS A 748 8.09 -27.41 -3.49
N GLY A 749 7.58 -26.46 -2.70
CA GLY A 749 6.24 -25.91 -2.89
C GLY A 749 5.19 -27.03 -2.90
N ASN A 750 4.38 -27.07 -3.96
CA ASN A 750 3.34 -28.08 -4.22
C ASN A 750 3.81 -29.31 -5.03
N TYR A 751 5.11 -29.46 -5.30
CA TYR A 751 5.61 -30.62 -6.04
C TYR A 751 5.26 -31.92 -5.30
N SER A 752 4.89 -32.96 -6.04
CA SER A 752 4.54 -34.27 -5.50
C SER A 752 5.66 -35.26 -5.78
N ASP A 753 6.23 -35.85 -4.72
CA ASP A 753 7.22 -36.93 -4.90
C ASP A 753 6.60 -38.16 -5.58
N THR A 754 5.27 -38.27 -5.63
CA THR A 754 4.59 -39.40 -6.28
C THR A 754 4.23 -39.11 -7.74
N TYR A 755 3.75 -37.90 -8.03
CA TYR A 755 3.08 -37.60 -9.30
C TYR A 755 3.80 -36.60 -10.20
N SER A 756 4.69 -35.76 -9.65
CA SER A 756 5.39 -34.75 -10.43
C SER A 756 6.54 -35.36 -11.24
N ASP A 757 6.85 -34.74 -12.37
CA ASP A 757 7.98 -35.12 -13.22
C ASP A 757 9.28 -34.56 -12.63
N GLU A 758 10.33 -35.36 -12.57
CA GLU A 758 11.63 -34.95 -12.00
C GLU A 758 12.27 -33.75 -12.74
N SER A 759 11.86 -33.50 -13.99
CA SER A 759 12.29 -32.33 -14.77
C SER A 759 11.60 -31.02 -14.37
N ASP A 760 10.56 -31.05 -13.53
CA ASP A 760 9.92 -29.83 -13.02
C ASP A 760 10.86 -29.03 -12.11
N LEU A 761 11.58 -29.71 -11.22
CA LEU A 761 12.49 -29.09 -10.26
C LEU A 761 13.92 -29.61 -10.47
N GLU A 762 14.76 -28.77 -11.07
CA GLU A 762 16.16 -29.08 -11.33
C GLU A 762 17.08 -28.02 -10.75
N GLY A 763 18.36 -28.33 -10.62
CA GLY A 763 19.35 -27.35 -10.23
C GLY A 763 20.77 -27.85 -10.32
N ILE A 764 21.71 -26.98 -9.97
CA ILE A 764 23.14 -27.21 -10.15
C ILE A 764 23.93 -26.72 -8.93
N PRO A 765 24.82 -27.57 -8.35
CA PRO A 765 25.61 -27.24 -7.17
C PRO A 765 26.78 -26.32 -7.51
N MET A 766 26.51 -25.08 -7.91
CA MET A 766 27.53 -24.09 -8.23
C MET A 766 27.06 -22.66 -7.92
N ASP A 767 28.03 -21.75 -7.74
CA ASP A 767 27.76 -20.33 -7.56
C ASP A 767 27.22 -19.70 -8.85
N LEU A 768 26.30 -18.72 -8.73
CA LEU A 768 25.69 -18.07 -9.88
C LEU A 768 26.70 -17.40 -10.81
N SER A 769 27.78 -16.79 -10.29
CA SER A 769 28.84 -16.21 -11.14
C SER A 769 29.59 -17.28 -11.94
N THR A 770 29.73 -18.49 -11.39
CA THR A 770 30.34 -19.63 -12.08
C THR A 770 29.40 -20.22 -13.13
N PHE A 771 28.11 -20.34 -12.82
CA PHE A 771 27.08 -20.70 -13.81
C PHE A 771 27.10 -19.73 -14.99
N ASN A 772 27.12 -18.43 -14.68
CA ASN A 772 27.23 -17.33 -15.62
C ASN A 772 28.57 -17.25 -16.35
N SER A 773 29.52 -18.14 -16.09
CA SER A 773 30.77 -18.28 -16.87
C SER A 773 31.00 -19.69 -17.44
N SER A 774 30.12 -20.65 -17.12
CA SER A 774 30.18 -22.03 -17.59
C SER A 774 29.62 -22.26 -18.99
N THR A 775 30.16 -23.24 -19.71
CA THR A 775 29.65 -23.69 -21.01
C THR A 775 28.39 -24.56 -20.84
N SER A 776 27.58 -24.68 -21.89
CA SER A 776 26.38 -25.54 -21.85
C SER A 776 26.69 -27.01 -21.56
N GLU A 777 27.84 -27.51 -22.00
CA GLU A 777 28.27 -28.89 -21.71
C GLU A 777 28.62 -29.06 -20.22
N GLN A 778 29.32 -28.09 -19.62
CA GLN A 778 29.63 -28.12 -18.18
C GLN A 778 28.37 -28.05 -17.31
N ILE A 779 27.36 -27.26 -17.73
CA ILE A 779 26.07 -27.18 -17.05
C ILE A 779 25.34 -28.53 -17.15
N ARG A 780 25.22 -29.08 -18.36
CA ARG A 780 24.55 -30.37 -18.61
C ARG A 780 25.17 -31.52 -17.81
N GLN A 781 26.48 -31.53 -17.61
CA GLN A 781 27.17 -32.58 -16.86
C GLN A 781 26.96 -32.50 -15.34
N GLN A 782 26.57 -31.34 -14.80
CA GLN A 782 26.51 -31.09 -13.35
C GLN A 782 25.10 -30.88 -12.81
N GLN A 783 24.17 -30.40 -13.65
CA GLN A 783 22.77 -30.22 -13.26
C GLN A 783 22.12 -31.56 -12.91
N LYS A 784 21.16 -31.55 -11.98
CA LYS A 784 20.42 -32.73 -11.53
C LYS A 784 18.99 -32.38 -11.14
N PRO A 785 18.06 -33.35 -11.23
CA PRO A 785 16.79 -33.28 -10.51
C PRO A 785 17.00 -33.08 -9.02
N LEU A 786 16.12 -32.30 -8.38
CA LEU A 786 16.25 -31.99 -6.96
C LEU A 786 15.58 -33.04 -6.04
N GLU A 787 14.56 -33.77 -6.54
CA GLU A 787 13.82 -34.79 -5.77
C GLU A 787 14.73 -35.78 -5.02
N PRO A 788 15.78 -36.37 -5.62
CA PRO A 788 16.65 -37.31 -4.93
C PRO A 788 17.42 -36.71 -3.74
N LEU A 789 17.56 -35.39 -3.65
CA LEU A 789 18.35 -34.73 -2.61
C LEU A 789 17.62 -34.65 -1.27
N TRP A 790 16.29 -34.54 -1.27
CA TRP A 790 15.46 -34.51 -0.05
C TRP A 790 14.78 -35.84 0.26
N ARG A 791 14.92 -36.85 -0.61
CA ARG A 791 14.37 -38.19 -0.40
C ARG A 791 14.95 -38.82 0.86
N ILE A 792 14.07 -39.30 1.74
CA ILE A 792 14.42 -40.03 2.95
C ILE A 792 13.94 -41.48 2.79
N LEU A 793 14.87 -42.40 2.58
CA LEU A 793 14.57 -43.83 2.51
C LEU A 793 14.37 -44.40 3.92
N GLY A 794 13.21 -45.04 4.12
CA GLY A 794 12.89 -45.72 5.35
C GLY A 794 13.75 -46.97 5.52
N ILE A 795 14.06 -47.32 6.77
CA ILE A 795 14.75 -48.58 7.08
C ILE A 795 13.79 -49.43 7.89
N LEU A 796 13.36 -50.56 7.34
CA LEU A 796 12.48 -51.49 8.03
C LEU A 796 13.32 -52.55 8.74
N LYS A 797 13.13 -52.69 10.05
CA LYS A 797 13.87 -53.65 10.88
C LYS A 797 13.03 -54.89 11.16
N SER A 798 11.77 -54.71 11.53
CA SER A 798 10.84 -55.79 11.80
C SER A 798 9.42 -55.42 11.35
N ALA A 799 8.66 -56.43 10.95
CA ALA A 799 7.26 -56.29 10.63
C ALA A 799 6.49 -57.45 11.25
N GLN A 800 5.43 -57.13 11.98
CA GLN A 800 4.59 -58.10 12.68
C GLN A 800 3.12 -57.84 12.34
N VAL A 801 2.35 -58.90 12.14
CA VAL A 801 0.89 -58.84 12.04
C VAL A 801 0.25 -59.66 13.14
N VAL A 802 -0.75 -59.08 13.80
CA VAL A 802 -1.56 -59.73 14.82
C VAL A 802 -2.87 -60.21 14.18
N VAL A 803 -3.09 -61.53 14.19
CA VAL A 803 -4.28 -62.20 13.62
C VAL A 803 -5.14 -62.78 14.74
N ASN A 804 -6.46 -62.58 14.64
CA ASN A 804 -7.41 -63.19 15.56
C ASN A 804 -7.71 -64.65 15.16
N ILE A 805 -7.39 -65.60 16.03
CA ILE A 805 -7.62 -67.05 15.78
C ILE A 805 -9.11 -67.35 15.54
N SER A 806 -9.99 -66.61 16.22
CA SER A 806 -11.44 -66.80 16.20
C SER A 806 -12.11 -66.24 14.94
N ASN A 807 -11.44 -65.29 14.27
CA ASN A 807 -11.89 -64.66 13.04
C ASN A 807 -10.69 -64.36 12.12
N PRO A 808 -10.12 -65.38 11.46
CA PRO A 808 -8.89 -65.24 10.69
C PRO A 808 -9.01 -64.35 9.43
N ASN A 809 -10.23 -64.13 8.94
CA ASN A 809 -10.50 -63.19 7.83
C ASN A 809 -10.88 -61.78 8.34
N GLY A 810 -10.88 -61.59 9.66
CA GLY A 810 -11.24 -60.32 10.29
C GLY A 810 -10.10 -59.31 10.30
N LYS A 811 -10.22 -58.33 11.20
CA LYS A 811 -9.28 -57.23 11.37
C LYS A 811 -7.83 -57.72 11.60
N LEU A 812 -6.90 -57.20 10.81
CA LEU A 812 -5.46 -57.35 10.96
C LEU A 812 -4.87 -56.08 11.58
N ILE A 813 -3.98 -56.26 12.56
CA ILE A 813 -3.24 -55.15 13.18
C ILE A 813 -1.77 -55.35 12.87
N PHE A 814 -1.16 -54.37 12.20
CA PHE A 814 0.24 -54.40 11.84
C PHE A 814 1.05 -53.53 12.80
N HIS A 815 2.20 -54.05 13.21
CA HIS A 815 3.22 -53.35 13.97
C HIS A 815 4.53 -53.46 13.20
N ILE A 816 5.13 -52.33 12.86
CA ILE A 816 6.42 -52.28 12.19
C ILE A 816 7.38 -51.45 13.04
N GLU A 817 8.64 -51.87 13.07
CA GLU A 817 9.71 -51.14 13.74
C GLU A 817 10.83 -50.86 12.73
N GLY A 818 11.38 -49.66 12.82
CA GLY A 818 12.33 -49.19 11.83
C GLY A 818 12.89 -47.82 12.17
N GLN A 819 13.52 -47.19 11.18
CA GLN A 819 14.05 -45.84 11.29
C GLN A 819 13.62 -45.03 10.07
N ARG A 820 13.66 -43.70 10.20
CA ARG A 820 13.39 -42.76 9.10
C ARG A 820 11.98 -42.90 8.52
N MET A 821 11.00 -43.23 9.35
CA MET A 821 9.60 -43.30 8.98
C MET A 821 8.94 -41.94 9.20
N ILE A 822 8.25 -41.39 8.20
CA ILE A 822 7.73 -40.02 8.27
C ILE A 822 6.21 -40.03 8.45
N GLN A 823 5.74 -39.40 9.52
CA GLN A 823 4.32 -39.35 9.88
C GLN A 823 3.52 -38.70 8.75
N GLY A 824 2.45 -39.36 8.30
CA GLY A 824 1.61 -38.88 7.20
C GLY A 824 2.12 -39.22 5.79
N TYR A 825 3.39 -39.61 5.65
CA TYR A 825 4.00 -39.95 4.34
C TYR A 825 4.38 -41.42 4.23
N LEU A 826 4.45 -42.15 5.33
CA LEU A 826 4.82 -43.56 5.34
C LEU A 826 3.77 -44.42 4.62
N ASN A 827 4.24 -45.18 3.63
CA ASN A 827 3.54 -46.21 2.91
C ASN A 827 4.21 -47.56 3.20
N VAL A 828 3.43 -48.63 3.24
CA VAL A 828 3.87 -50.00 3.50
C VAL A 828 3.42 -50.86 2.33
N LYS A 829 4.38 -51.52 1.68
CA LYS A 829 4.12 -52.51 0.63
C LYS A 829 4.19 -53.91 1.23
N ILE A 830 3.14 -54.68 1.04
CA ILE A 830 3.02 -56.08 1.47
C ILE A 830 2.76 -56.95 0.24
N PHE A 831 3.50 -58.03 0.08
CA PHE A 831 3.39 -58.92 -1.08
C PHE A 831 3.74 -60.37 -0.72
N GLU A 832 3.30 -61.32 -1.55
CA GLU A 832 3.68 -62.73 -1.40
C GLU A 832 5.16 -62.94 -1.76
N LEU A 833 5.98 -63.32 -0.78
CA LEU A 833 7.42 -63.50 -0.96
C LEU A 833 7.75 -64.89 -1.52
N ARG A 834 7.16 -65.94 -0.96
CA ARG A 834 7.28 -67.34 -1.41
C ARG A 834 6.22 -68.24 -0.78
N ASP A 835 6.08 -69.44 -1.33
CA ASP A 835 5.36 -70.52 -0.66
C ASP A 835 6.12 -71.04 0.57
N LYS A 836 5.37 -71.48 1.59
CA LYS A 836 5.94 -72.20 2.74
C LYS A 836 6.37 -73.60 2.32
N THR A 837 7.49 -74.04 2.86
CA THR A 837 7.95 -75.43 2.72
C THR A 837 7.08 -76.36 3.56
N GLN A 838 7.03 -77.66 3.21
CA GLN A 838 6.25 -78.64 3.98
C GLN A 838 6.71 -78.74 5.44
N GLU A 839 8.00 -78.54 5.73
CA GLU A 839 8.53 -78.50 7.09
C GLU A 839 8.03 -77.28 7.90
N GLU A 840 7.95 -76.10 7.28
CA GLU A 840 7.37 -74.89 7.90
C GLU A 840 5.88 -75.05 8.16
N ILE A 841 5.14 -75.67 7.22
CA ILE A 841 3.71 -76.00 7.38
C ILE A 841 3.53 -77.00 8.54
N ASP A 842 4.40 -78.01 8.63
CA ASP A 842 4.34 -79.03 9.69
C ASP A 842 4.73 -78.46 11.06
N LEU A 843 5.67 -77.51 11.12
CA LEU A 843 6.06 -76.76 12.33
C LEU A 843 4.94 -75.81 12.79
N ASP A 844 4.35 -75.04 11.88
CA ASP A 844 3.20 -74.17 12.16
C ASP A 844 2.00 -75.01 12.63
N GLN A 845 1.74 -76.16 12.00
CA GLN A 845 0.72 -77.09 12.46
C GLN A 845 1.06 -77.65 13.85
N LYS A 846 2.34 -77.91 14.18
CA LYS A 846 2.77 -78.35 15.51
C LYS A 846 2.59 -77.26 16.56
N GLU A 847 2.90 -76.01 16.25
CA GLU A 847 2.77 -74.86 17.15
C GLU A 847 1.30 -74.45 17.34
N ILE A 848 0.50 -74.45 16.26
CA ILE A 848 -0.96 -74.30 16.31
C ILE A 848 -1.58 -75.44 17.12
N LYS A 849 -1.15 -76.69 16.91
CA LYS A 849 -1.65 -77.86 17.66
C LYS A 849 -1.16 -77.87 19.11
N TYR A 850 0.01 -77.32 19.42
CA TYR A 850 0.53 -77.13 20.79
C TYR A 850 -0.21 -76.01 21.53
N LYS A 851 -0.42 -74.84 20.90
CA LYS A 851 -1.25 -73.74 21.42
C LYS A 851 -2.72 -74.18 21.57
N TYR A 852 -3.27 -74.91 20.59
CA TYR A 852 -4.60 -75.53 20.65
C TYR A 852 -4.70 -76.61 21.74
N ASN A 853 -3.68 -77.44 21.96
CA ASN A 853 -3.67 -78.47 23.01
C ASN A 853 -3.46 -77.88 24.42
N MET A 854 -2.66 -76.81 24.57
CA MET A 854 -2.56 -76.04 25.83
C MET A 854 -3.88 -75.33 26.15
N ASN A 855 -4.62 -74.90 25.12
CA ASN A 855 -5.96 -74.33 25.26
C ASN A 855 -7.04 -75.40 25.50
N LYS A 856 -6.86 -76.65 25.07
CA LYS A 856 -7.70 -77.77 25.46
C LYS A 856 -7.54 -78.09 26.95
N LEU A 857 -6.38 -77.84 27.56
CA LEU A 857 -6.17 -78.00 29.01
C LEU A 857 -6.80 -76.85 29.85
N LYS A 858 -6.91 -75.62 29.30
CA LYS A 858 -7.56 -74.48 29.97
C LYS A 858 -9.07 -74.38 29.74
N SER A 859 -9.59 -74.86 28.62
CA SER A 859 -11.04 -74.84 28.29
C SER A 859 -11.84 -76.05 28.82
N LEU A 860 -11.18 -77.05 29.43
CA LEU A 860 -11.81 -78.24 30.02
C LEU A 860 -12.38 -78.04 31.43
N LYS A 861 -12.69 -76.80 31.84
CA LYS A 861 -13.41 -76.52 33.10
C LYS A 861 -14.77 -75.86 32.97
N ARG A 862 -15.33 -75.73 31.76
CA ARG A 862 -16.76 -75.37 31.63
C ARG A 862 -17.38 -75.94 30.36
N THR A 863 -17.72 -77.22 30.44
CA THR A 863 -18.43 -77.96 29.41
C THR A 863 -19.92 -77.59 29.43
N GLN A 864 -20.41 -77.17 28.26
CA GLN A 864 -21.69 -77.49 27.61
C GLN A 864 -23.02 -77.36 28.38
N LEU A 865 -23.99 -76.65 27.76
CA LEU A 865 -25.13 -77.35 27.17
C LEU A 865 -25.76 -76.60 25.97
N LYS A 866 -25.89 -77.38 24.89
CA LYS A 866 -26.66 -77.27 23.61
C LYS A 866 -27.75 -76.19 23.47
N SER A 867 -27.86 -75.63 22.25
CA SER A 867 -28.85 -76.10 21.24
C SER A 867 -28.72 -75.40 19.88
N SER A 868 -28.98 -76.17 18.82
CA SER A 868 -28.96 -75.87 17.38
C SER A 868 -30.10 -74.96 16.90
N ILE A 869 -29.95 -74.32 15.73
CA ILE A 869 -30.97 -74.14 14.65
C ILE A 869 -30.23 -73.82 13.32
N ILE A 870 -30.95 -73.96 12.20
CA ILE A 870 -30.59 -74.42 10.86
C ILE A 870 -30.85 -73.33 9.77
N LEU A 871 -30.04 -73.35 8.68
CA LEU A 871 -30.23 -72.95 7.25
C LEU A 871 -30.37 -71.47 6.79
N GLN A 872 -29.59 -71.10 5.74
CA GLN A 872 -29.97 -70.84 4.30
C GLN A 872 -28.89 -69.96 3.59
N HIS A 873 -28.19 -70.40 2.51
CA HIS A 873 -28.34 -70.01 1.08
C HIS A 873 -28.48 -68.48 0.84
N GLN A 874 -27.80 -67.75 -0.07
CA GLN A 874 -27.20 -68.01 -1.40
C GLN A 874 -26.29 -66.81 -1.85
N PRO A 875 -25.61 -66.85 -3.03
CA PRO A 875 -24.47 -65.99 -3.40
C PRO A 875 -24.86 -64.68 -4.10
N GLY A 876 -23.96 -63.69 -4.04
CA GLY A 876 -24.11 -62.39 -4.71
C GLY A 876 -22.84 -61.97 -5.45
N ASN A 877 -22.94 -62.01 -6.79
CA ASN A 877 -22.02 -61.45 -7.78
C ASN A 877 -21.62 -60.00 -7.48
N LYS A 878 -20.34 -59.64 -7.69
CA LYS A 878 -19.96 -58.27 -8.02
C LYS A 878 -19.02 -58.25 -9.23
N GLN A 879 -19.47 -57.49 -10.23
CA GLN A 879 -18.85 -57.22 -11.50
C GLN A 879 -17.54 -56.46 -11.34
N GLN A 880 -16.55 -56.87 -12.13
CA GLN A 880 -15.26 -56.24 -12.31
C GLN A 880 -15.40 -55.16 -13.40
N ILE A 881 -15.11 -53.90 -13.05
CA ILE A 881 -15.00 -52.79 -14.01
C ILE A 881 -13.51 -52.64 -14.31
N SER A 882 -13.14 -52.84 -15.57
CA SER A 882 -11.78 -52.62 -16.09
C SER A 882 -11.64 -51.18 -16.60
N ILE A 883 -10.65 -50.45 -16.11
CA ILE A 883 -10.17 -49.20 -16.72
C ILE A 883 -8.74 -49.47 -17.20
N SER A 884 -8.51 -49.25 -18.49
CA SER A 884 -7.22 -49.39 -19.16
C SER A 884 -6.36 -48.15 -18.91
N SER A 885 -5.15 -48.32 -18.41
CA SER A 885 -4.07 -47.35 -18.51
C SER A 885 -3.06 -47.81 -19.56
N ASP A 886 -2.89 -46.99 -20.58
CA ASP A 886 -1.81 -47.08 -21.57
C ASP A 886 -0.53 -46.57 -20.89
N SER A 887 0.50 -47.41 -20.76
CA SER A 887 1.82 -46.99 -20.27
C SER A 887 2.94 -47.57 -21.14
N ARG A 888 3.61 -46.69 -21.89
CA ARG A 888 4.94 -46.96 -22.45
C ARG A 888 5.99 -46.51 -21.43
N ILE A 889 6.29 -47.37 -20.45
CA ILE A 889 7.55 -47.38 -19.71
C ILE A 889 7.88 -48.86 -19.45
N GLU A 890 8.81 -49.43 -20.22
CA GLU A 890 9.41 -50.72 -19.87
C GLU A 890 10.40 -50.51 -18.72
N LYS A 891 9.92 -50.63 -17.47
CA LYS A 891 10.75 -51.07 -16.34
C LYS A 891 10.41 -52.53 -16.06
N ASN A 892 11.44 -53.36 -15.90
CA ASN A 892 11.32 -54.78 -15.52
C ASN A 892 10.78 -54.89 -14.08
N LEU A 893 9.49 -54.67 -13.87
CA LEU A 893 8.80 -54.91 -12.62
C LEU A 893 8.66 -56.43 -12.42
N ARG A 894 9.27 -56.98 -11.35
CA ARG A 894 8.78 -58.24 -10.79
C ARG A 894 7.41 -57.96 -10.19
N ASN A 895 6.34 -58.28 -10.92
CA ASN A 895 5.00 -58.32 -10.35
C ASN A 895 4.91 -59.52 -9.40
N TYR A 896 5.00 -59.27 -8.10
CA TYR A 896 4.62 -60.26 -7.10
C TYR A 896 3.09 -60.39 -7.09
N ASP A 897 2.57 -61.61 -7.10
CA ASP A 897 1.13 -61.84 -7.01
C ASP A 897 0.59 -61.29 -5.66
N ASN A 898 -0.58 -60.63 -5.69
CA ASN A 898 -1.26 -60.06 -4.52
C ASN A 898 -0.47 -58.99 -3.73
N GLU A 899 0.06 -57.96 -4.41
CA GLU A 899 0.66 -56.77 -3.80
C GLU A 899 -0.41 -55.81 -3.22
N ILE A 900 -0.14 -55.28 -2.02
CA ILE A 900 -0.93 -54.23 -1.36
C ILE A 900 -0.01 -53.11 -0.91
N ILE A 901 -0.35 -51.87 -1.26
CA ILE A 901 0.28 -50.65 -0.74
C ILE A 901 -0.71 -49.95 0.20
N TYR A 902 -0.32 -49.77 1.45
CA TYR A 902 -1.11 -49.10 2.49
C TYR A 902 -0.40 -47.84 2.97
N PRO A 903 -1.08 -46.69 3.17
CA PRO A 903 -2.50 -46.44 2.94
C PRO A 903 -2.90 -46.51 1.45
N LEU A 904 -4.16 -46.84 1.18
CA LEU A 904 -4.76 -46.84 -0.15
C LEU A 904 -4.73 -45.43 -0.76
N GLU A 905 -4.55 -45.37 -2.08
CA GLU A 905 -4.38 -44.10 -2.81
C GLU A 905 -5.65 -43.26 -2.87
N ASP A 906 -6.81 -43.91 -2.79
CA ASP A 906 -8.13 -43.28 -2.79
C ASP A 906 -8.47 -42.58 -1.46
N GLY A 907 -7.55 -42.56 -0.50
CA GLY A 907 -7.75 -41.94 0.82
C GLY A 907 -8.77 -42.64 1.72
N SER A 908 -9.30 -43.81 1.31
CA SER A 908 -10.32 -44.54 2.06
C SER A 908 -9.80 -45.19 3.35
N SER A 909 -8.48 -45.31 3.49
CA SER A 909 -7.79 -45.93 4.62
C SER A 909 -7.16 -44.91 5.57
N ASN A 910 -7.13 -45.24 6.86
CA ASN A 910 -6.54 -44.38 7.88
C ASN A 910 -5.00 -44.24 7.70
N PRO A 911 -4.41 -43.07 7.98
CA PRO A 911 -2.97 -42.88 7.96
C PRO A 911 -2.25 -43.80 8.97
N ILE A 912 -1.00 -44.13 8.69
CA ILE A 912 -0.16 -44.89 9.62
C ILE A 912 0.27 -43.99 10.79
N SER A 913 0.07 -44.45 12.03
CA SER A 913 0.52 -43.75 13.23
C SER A 913 1.94 -44.18 13.60
N ILE A 914 2.83 -43.22 13.84
CA ILE A 914 4.25 -43.43 14.15
C ILE A 914 4.57 -42.85 15.52
N GLU A 915 5.23 -43.63 16.35
CA GLU A 915 5.78 -43.23 17.65
C GLU A 915 7.31 -43.17 17.56
N GLY A 916 7.90 -42.08 18.06
CA GLY A 916 9.36 -41.86 18.06
C GLY A 916 9.82 -40.78 17.07
N GLU A 917 11.02 -40.26 17.28
CA GLU A 917 11.63 -39.23 16.43
C GLU A 917 12.30 -39.86 15.20
N ILE A 918 12.34 -39.15 14.07
CA ILE A 918 12.89 -39.63 12.78
C ILE A 918 14.36 -40.10 12.90
N GLN A 919 15.14 -39.48 13.79
CA GLN A 919 16.56 -39.80 14.05
C GLN A 919 16.74 -41.04 14.94
N SER A 920 15.65 -41.60 15.48
CA SER A 920 15.65 -42.71 16.44
C SER A 920 14.95 -43.95 15.87
N GLU A 921 14.96 -45.04 16.62
CA GLU A 921 14.13 -46.20 16.31
C GLU A 921 12.67 -45.84 16.57
N GLN A 922 11.83 -46.02 15.55
CA GLN A 922 10.43 -45.66 15.52
C GLN A 922 9.56 -46.92 15.45
N LYS A 923 8.38 -46.83 16.03
CA LYS A 923 7.34 -47.87 15.92
C LYS A 923 6.15 -47.30 15.18
N ALA A 924 5.66 -48.03 14.18
CA ALA A 924 4.46 -47.62 13.48
C ALA A 924 3.41 -48.73 13.53
N SER A 925 2.13 -48.33 13.56
CA SER A 925 1.02 -49.27 13.58
C SER A 925 -0.15 -48.80 12.73
N PHE A 926 -0.82 -49.76 12.10
CA PHE A 926 -2.00 -49.53 11.28
C PHE A 926 -2.89 -50.78 11.26
N GLU A 927 -4.15 -50.58 10.86
CA GLU A 927 -5.17 -51.61 10.94
C GLU A 927 -5.85 -51.78 9.58
N MET A 928 -6.00 -53.04 9.15
CA MET A 928 -6.77 -53.39 7.95
C MET A 928 -7.99 -54.19 8.38
N ASN A 929 -9.19 -53.73 8.04
CA ASN A 929 -10.44 -54.35 8.52
C ASN A 929 -10.80 -55.65 7.78
N ASP A 930 -10.26 -55.87 6.58
CA ASP A 930 -10.44 -57.08 5.79
C ASP A 930 -9.12 -57.85 5.68
N GLY A 931 -9.09 -59.05 6.28
CA GLY A 931 -7.95 -59.97 6.25
C GLY A 931 -8.13 -61.13 5.27
N SER A 932 -9.18 -61.13 4.44
CA SER A 932 -9.50 -62.26 3.54
C SER A 932 -8.42 -62.58 2.52
N TRP A 933 -7.58 -61.61 2.17
CA TRP A 933 -6.43 -61.76 1.28
C TRP A 933 -5.20 -62.42 1.94
N PHE A 934 -5.16 -62.47 3.28
CA PHE A 934 -3.97 -62.90 4.02
C PHE A 934 -3.94 -64.42 4.29
N ASN A 935 -3.12 -65.17 3.55
CA ASN A 935 -3.01 -66.63 3.65
C ASN A 935 -1.70 -67.11 4.30
N ASN A 936 -1.53 -66.87 5.60
CA ASN A 936 -0.35 -67.36 6.34
C ASN A 936 -0.26 -68.91 6.45
N LYS A 937 -1.26 -69.68 6.01
CA LYS A 937 -1.16 -71.17 6.06
C LYS A 937 -0.24 -71.74 4.98
N GLN A 938 -0.13 -71.03 3.86
CA GLN A 938 0.59 -71.52 2.68
C GLN A 938 1.66 -70.54 2.21
N LYS A 939 1.56 -69.25 2.57
CA LYS A 939 2.41 -68.18 2.04
C LYS A 939 3.26 -67.54 3.13
N VAL A 940 4.47 -67.11 2.74
CA VAL A 940 5.32 -66.19 3.48
C VAL A 940 5.19 -64.82 2.81
N TYR A 941 4.95 -63.77 3.60
CA TYR A 941 4.80 -62.40 3.10
C TYR A 941 6.05 -61.57 3.37
N GLY A 942 6.38 -60.70 2.42
CA GLY A 942 7.43 -59.69 2.53
C GLY A 942 6.83 -58.31 2.78
N VAL A 943 7.59 -57.46 3.47
CA VAL A 943 7.22 -56.07 3.77
C VAL A 943 8.36 -55.14 3.38
N LEU A 944 8.00 -54.03 2.75
CA LEU A 944 8.85 -52.88 2.47
C LEU A 944 8.11 -51.60 2.88
N ILE A 945 8.85 -50.51 3.09
CA ILE A 945 8.30 -49.20 3.43
C ILE A 945 8.78 -48.12 2.47
N SER A 946 8.01 -47.04 2.34
CA SER A 946 8.37 -45.90 1.49
C SER A 946 7.81 -44.62 2.08
N ASN A 947 8.57 -43.52 2.03
CA ASN A 947 8.06 -42.19 2.37
C ASN A 947 7.60 -41.39 1.13
N ASP A 948 7.90 -41.84 -0.09
CA ASP A 948 7.56 -41.16 -1.35
C ASP A 948 6.60 -41.96 -2.24
N ARG A 949 6.28 -43.19 -1.83
CA ARG A 949 5.46 -44.18 -2.55
C ARG A 949 6.06 -44.64 -3.90
N LYS A 950 7.27 -44.17 -4.26
CA LYS A 950 8.01 -44.56 -5.47
C LYS A 950 9.03 -45.66 -5.17
N ILE A 951 9.89 -45.45 -4.18
CA ILE A 951 10.95 -46.39 -3.81
C ILE A 951 10.59 -47.07 -2.50
N PHE A 952 10.50 -48.40 -2.53
CA PHE A 952 10.14 -49.20 -1.36
C PHE A 952 11.37 -49.93 -0.84
N THR A 953 11.77 -49.59 0.38
CA THR A 953 12.98 -50.08 1.00
C THR A 953 12.69 -50.97 2.19
N GLY A 954 13.59 -51.92 2.44
CA GLY A 954 13.47 -52.89 3.52
C GLY A 954 14.63 -52.80 4.50
N LYS A 955 15.33 -53.92 4.69
CA LYS A 955 16.53 -54.02 5.52
C LYS A 955 17.61 -53.07 5.00
N ASP A 956 18.29 -52.43 5.93
CA ASP A 956 19.39 -51.48 5.68
C ASP A 956 19.05 -50.31 4.73
N GLY A 957 17.77 -50.12 4.37
CA GLY A 957 17.32 -49.10 3.43
C GLY A 957 17.52 -49.46 1.96
N HIS A 958 17.74 -50.73 1.64
CA HIS A 958 17.87 -51.20 0.25
C HIS A 958 16.51 -51.43 -0.40
N ASP A 959 16.42 -51.13 -1.70
CA ASP A 959 15.32 -51.54 -2.57
C ASP A 959 15.51 -53.01 -2.97
N ILE A 960 14.40 -53.73 -3.17
CA ILE A 960 14.40 -55.11 -3.64
C ILE A 960 14.92 -55.25 -5.07
N GLU A 961 14.92 -54.16 -5.85
CA GLU A 961 15.57 -54.12 -7.17
C GLU A 961 17.11 -54.13 -7.06
N GLU A 962 17.68 -53.64 -5.96
CA GLU A 962 19.12 -53.57 -5.72
C GLU A 962 19.64 -54.76 -4.90
N ASP A 963 18.85 -55.25 -3.93
CA ASP A 963 19.13 -56.44 -3.12
C ASP A 963 17.88 -57.32 -3.02
N GLU A 964 17.94 -58.52 -3.62
CA GLU A 964 16.84 -59.49 -3.58
C GLU A 964 16.44 -59.90 -2.15
N ASN A 965 17.29 -59.67 -1.15
CA ASN A 965 17.03 -59.96 0.27
C ASN A 965 16.58 -58.75 1.10
N ALA A 966 16.36 -57.59 0.47
CA ALA A 966 15.96 -56.36 1.14
C ALA A 966 14.62 -56.51 1.89
N ALA A 967 13.69 -57.32 1.39
CA ALA A 967 12.38 -57.51 2.01
C ALA A 967 12.49 -58.05 3.46
N VAL A 968 11.72 -57.44 4.37
CA VAL A 968 11.56 -57.94 5.73
C VAL A 968 10.42 -58.95 5.74
N GLN A 969 10.68 -60.16 6.22
CA GLN A 969 9.63 -61.18 6.35
C GLN A 969 8.61 -60.76 7.42
N LEU A 970 7.33 -60.85 7.10
CA LEU A 970 6.24 -60.52 8.01
C LEU A 970 6.07 -61.64 9.06
N GLU A 971 6.29 -61.32 10.33
CA GLU A 971 6.07 -62.23 11.45
C GLU A 971 4.59 -62.27 11.86
N VAL A 972 4.05 -63.47 12.04
CA VAL A 972 2.63 -63.64 12.39
C VAL A 972 2.46 -64.02 13.84
N THR A 973 1.69 -63.22 14.58
CA THR A 973 1.36 -63.46 15.97
C THR A 973 -0.15 -63.61 16.14
N PHE A 974 -0.56 -64.55 16.98
CA PHE A 974 -1.97 -64.86 17.19
C PHE A 974 -2.46 -64.31 18.53
N LYS A 975 -3.59 -63.60 18.52
CA LYS A 975 -4.26 -63.10 19.73
C LYS A 975 -5.68 -63.68 19.83
N GLU A 976 -6.12 -64.02 21.04
CA GLU A 976 -7.51 -64.39 21.34
C GLU A 976 -8.20 -63.16 21.94
N GLU A 977 -9.43 -62.87 21.51
CA GLU A 977 -10.26 -61.93 22.27
C GLU A 977 -10.64 -62.60 23.59
N GLU A 978 -10.08 -62.12 24.71
CA GLU A 978 -10.67 -62.35 26.01
C GLU A 978 -12.07 -61.73 25.99
N GLY A 979 -13.09 -62.55 25.73
CA GLY A 979 -14.47 -62.19 26.00
C GLY A 979 -14.55 -61.69 27.44
N LYS A 980 -15.02 -60.44 27.60
CA LYS A 980 -15.21 -59.72 28.87
C LYS A 980 -15.60 -60.66 30.02
N GLY A 981 -14.60 -61.14 30.74
CA GLY A 981 -14.75 -61.91 31.96
C GLY A 981 -14.12 -61.11 33.08
N PHE A 982 -14.94 -60.46 33.90
CA PHE A 982 -14.46 -59.72 35.06
C PHE A 982 -13.53 -60.60 35.92
N PRO A 983 -12.29 -60.16 36.20
CA PRO A 983 -11.40 -60.90 37.09
C PRO A 983 -12.05 -61.00 38.47
N ILE A 984 -12.02 -62.17 39.10
CA ILE A 984 -12.59 -62.40 40.45
C ILE A 984 -11.94 -61.46 41.50
N GLY A 985 -10.73 -60.94 41.24
CA GLY A 985 -10.09 -59.88 42.03
C GLY A 985 -10.82 -58.52 41.99
N VAL A 986 -11.59 -58.25 40.94
CA VAL A 986 -12.46 -57.06 40.82
C VAL A 986 -13.78 -57.27 41.55
N ILE A 987 -14.27 -58.49 41.80
CA ILE A 987 -15.46 -58.69 42.67
C ILE A 987 -15.09 -58.51 44.15
N VAL A 988 -13.87 -58.91 44.56
CA VAL A 988 -13.35 -58.61 45.90
C VAL A 988 -12.95 -57.13 46.02
N GLY A 989 -12.39 -56.54 44.95
CA GLY A 989 -12.07 -55.11 44.87
C GLY A 989 -13.29 -54.18 44.77
N ILE A 990 -14.39 -54.61 44.14
CA ILE A 990 -15.67 -53.90 44.09
C ILE A 990 -16.43 -54.09 45.41
N ALA A 991 -16.30 -55.23 46.11
CA ALA A 991 -16.87 -55.37 47.46
C ALA A 991 -16.15 -54.49 48.49
N VAL A 992 -14.82 -54.42 48.44
CA VAL A 992 -13.99 -53.56 49.32
C VAL A 992 -14.06 -52.09 48.88
N GLY A 993 -14.11 -51.83 47.58
CA GLY A 993 -14.28 -50.50 47.00
C GLY A 993 -15.68 -49.93 47.19
N ALA A 994 -16.73 -50.75 47.14
CA ALA A 994 -18.10 -50.34 47.49
C ALA A 994 -18.22 -50.04 48.98
N LEU A 995 -17.54 -50.77 49.86
CA LEU A 995 -17.46 -50.42 51.30
C LEU A 995 -16.68 -49.12 51.54
N ALA A 996 -15.60 -48.87 50.79
CA ALA A 996 -14.85 -47.62 50.86
C ALA A 996 -15.63 -46.43 50.28
N ILE A 997 -16.35 -46.61 49.18
CA ILE A 997 -17.23 -45.59 48.59
C ILE A 997 -18.43 -45.32 49.49
N VAL A 998 -19.01 -46.33 50.14
CA VAL A 998 -20.06 -46.14 51.16
C VAL A 998 -19.50 -45.40 52.39
N ALA A 999 -18.27 -45.70 52.84
CA ALA A 999 -17.64 -44.96 53.92
C ALA A 999 -17.34 -43.50 53.54
N VAL A 1000 -16.89 -43.23 52.31
CA VAL A 1000 -16.66 -41.88 51.79
C VAL A 1000 -17.98 -41.14 51.60
N ILE A 1001 -19.04 -41.79 51.12
CA ILE A 1001 -20.38 -41.20 51.02
C ILE A 1001 -20.95 -40.92 52.41
N ILE A 1002 -20.73 -41.79 53.40
CA ILE A 1002 -21.11 -41.54 54.80
C ILE A 1002 -20.31 -40.34 55.36
N ILE A 1003 -19.01 -40.22 55.08
CA ILE A 1003 -18.18 -39.07 55.50
C ILE A 1003 -18.64 -37.79 54.80
N VAL A 1004 -18.95 -37.83 53.50
CA VAL A 1004 -19.46 -36.68 52.74
C VAL A 1004 -20.86 -36.30 53.21
N ILE A 1005 -21.71 -37.25 53.59
CA ILE A 1005 -23.03 -36.97 54.21
C ILE A 1005 -22.84 -36.39 55.62
N ILE A 1006 -21.91 -36.89 56.43
CA ILE A 1006 -21.60 -36.32 57.77
C ILE A 1006 -21.07 -34.88 57.63
N VAL A 1007 -20.18 -34.63 56.67
CA VAL A 1007 -19.62 -33.30 56.37
C VAL A 1007 -20.69 -32.38 55.78
N ALA A 1008 -21.56 -32.86 54.89
CA ALA A 1008 -22.67 -32.10 54.33
C ALA A 1008 -23.74 -31.77 55.39
N VAL A 1009 -24.00 -32.67 56.34
CA VAL A 1009 -24.89 -32.42 57.50
C VAL A 1009 -24.26 -31.44 58.49
N PHE A 1010 -22.93 -31.44 58.65
CA PHE A 1010 -22.20 -30.46 59.46
C PHE A 1010 -22.16 -29.06 58.81
N ILE A 1011 -21.99 -29.00 57.49
CA ILE A 1011 -21.96 -27.75 56.70
C ILE A 1011 -23.38 -27.16 56.55
N SER A 1012 -24.42 -28.00 56.49
CA SER A 1012 -25.82 -27.55 56.43
C SER A 1012 -26.36 -27.01 57.77
N LYS A 1013 -25.68 -27.29 58.89
CA LYS A 1013 -26.02 -26.71 60.21
C LYS A 1013 -25.38 -25.34 60.48
N LYS A 1014 -24.54 -24.81 59.58
CA LYS A 1014 -23.81 -23.55 59.84
C LYS A 1014 -23.90 -22.55 58.68
N LYS A 1015 -25.12 -22.17 58.26
CA LYS A 1015 -25.38 -20.93 57.50
C LYS A 1015 -26.85 -20.45 57.61
N LYS A 1016 -27.13 -19.78 58.72
CA LYS A 1016 -28.08 -18.66 58.91
C LYS A 1016 -27.37 -17.75 59.94
N ALA A 1017 -27.20 -16.44 59.82
CA ALA A 1017 -27.79 -15.43 58.98
C ALA A 1017 -26.96 -14.11 59.09
N LYS A 1018 -27.16 -13.21 58.11
CA LYS A 1018 -27.19 -11.72 58.17
C LYS A 1018 -25.91 -10.84 58.33
N LYS A 1019 -25.77 -9.97 57.31
CA LYS A 1019 -25.12 -8.63 57.17
C LYS A 1019 -25.68 -7.57 58.17
N PRO A 1020 -25.25 -6.27 58.19
CA PRO A 1020 -24.00 -5.58 57.73
C PRO A 1020 -23.48 -4.43 58.68
N ALA A 1021 -22.56 -3.57 58.16
CA ALA A 1021 -22.10 -2.20 58.57
C ALA A 1021 -20.80 -2.14 59.42
N SER A 1022 -19.86 -1.18 59.33
CA SER A 1022 -19.53 0.02 58.51
C SER A 1022 -18.12 0.54 58.92
N SER A 1023 -17.51 1.42 58.12
CA SER A 1023 -16.68 2.60 58.55
C SER A 1023 -15.13 2.55 58.63
N TYR A 1024 -14.52 3.43 57.79
CA TYR A 1024 -13.28 4.24 57.89
C TYR A 1024 -11.85 3.62 57.88
N GLY A 1025 -10.98 4.16 57.00
CA GLY A 1025 -9.53 3.87 56.85
C GLY A 1025 -8.62 4.77 57.72
N PRO A 1026 -7.45 5.27 57.28
CA PRO A 1026 -6.45 4.80 56.29
C PRO A 1026 -5.01 4.76 56.89
N GLU A 1027 -3.98 4.20 56.21
CA GLU A 1027 -2.58 4.71 56.30
C GLU A 1027 -1.57 4.08 55.32
N MET A 1028 -0.59 4.92 54.93
CA MET A 1028 0.50 4.71 53.96
C MET A 1028 1.78 4.11 54.59
N ARG A 1029 2.58 3.36 53.80
CA ARG A 1029 3.98 3.72 53.40
C ARG A 1029 4.80 2.55 52.82
N ALA A 1030 5.28 2.80 51.60
CA ALA A 1030 6.57 2.50 50.94
C ALA A 1030 7.57 1.46 51.52
N ARG A 1031 8.13 0.59 50.66
CA ARG A 1031 9.47 0.74 50.03
C ARG A 1031 9.93 -0.50 49.21
N ASN A 1032 10.47 -0.20 48.03
CA ASN A 1032 11.63 -0.79 47.31
C ASN A 1032 11.58 -2.17 46.60
N LEU A 1033 11.85 -2.09 45.29
CA LEU A 1033 12.15 -3.05 44.20
C LEU A 1033 13.47 -3.87 44.40
N PRO A 1034 14.00 -4.74 43.47
CA PRO A 1034 13.61 -5.10 42.07
C PRO A 1034 13.80 -6.59 41.60
N MET A 1035 13.49 -6.83 40.30
CA MET A 1035 13.89 -7.92 39.36
C MET A 1035 13.25 -9.32 39.58
N GLU A 1036 12.76 -10.08 38.59
CA GLU A 1036 13.16 -10.24 37.18
C GLU A 1036 12.04 -10.90 36.32
N ASN A 1037 12.18 -10.80 35.00
CA ASN A 1037 11.25 -11.17 33.91
C ASN A 1037 10.84 -12.65 33.81
N LYS A 1038 9.60 -12.93 33.33
CA LYS A 1038 9.31 -13.74 32.12
C LYS A 1038 7.80 -13.81 31.75
N PHE A 1039 7.55 -13.75 30.44
CA PHE A 1039 6.27 -13.77 29.72
C PHE A 1039 5.39 -15.03 29.96
N PRO A 1040 4.05 -14.94 29.80
CA PRO A 1040 3.17 -16.11 29.68
C PRO A 1040 2.94 -16.52 28.21
N GLN A 1041 3.02 -17.82 27.94
CA GLN A 1041 2.55 -18.44 26.70
C GLN A 1041 1.04 -18.63 26.74
N ASN A 1042 0.37 -18.21 25.65
CA ASN A 1042 -0.97 -18.65 25.28
C ASN A 1042 -0.85 -19.83 24.32
N SER A 1043 -1.54 -20.94 24.61
CA SER A 1043 -1.83 -21.99 23.64
C SER A 1043 -3.33 -22.25 23.67
N HIS A 1044 -4.05 -21.83 22.63
CA HIS A 1044 -5.38 -22.34 22.26
C HIS A 1044 -5.79 -21.72 20.91
N SER A 1045 -5.54 -22.42 19.81
CA SER A 1045 -6.42 -22.45 18.63
C SER A 1045 -5.86 -23.42 17.57
N LEU A 1046 -5.97 -24.74 17.80
CA LEU A 1046 -5.72 -25.77 16.79
C LEU A 1046 -7.01 -26.49 16.34
N ASP A 1047 -8.18 -25.95 16.72
CA ASP A 1047 -9.46 -26.67 16.53
C ASP A 1047 -10.35 -26.07 15.44
N ALA A 1048 -9.93 -24.98 14.79
CA ALA A 1048 -10.70 -24.34 13.72
C ALA A 1048 -10.24 -24.73 12.30
N MET A 1049 -9.01 -25.24 12.15
CA MET A 1049 -8.42 -25.50 10.83
C MET A 1049 -8.70 -26.92 10.31
N ASN A 1050 -8.90 -27.89 11.21
CA ASN A 1050 -9.23 -29.27 10.82
C ASN A 1050 -10.65 -29.45 10.29
N LYS A 1051 -11.56 -28.51 10.59
CA LYS A 1051 -12.97 -28.58 10.14
C LYS A 1051 -13.21 -28.10 8.70
N ALA A 1052 -12.23 -27.47 8.05
CA ALA A 1052 -12.36 -26.97 6.69
C ALA A 1052 -11.80 -27.93 5.62
N MET A 1053 -11.05 -28.97 6.00
CA MET A 1053 -10.48 -29.95 5.06
C MET A 1053 -11.44 -31.10 4.74
N GLU A 1054 -12.52 -31.31 5.50
CA GLU A 1054 -13.46 -32.43 5.29
C GLU A 1054 -14.55 -32.14 4.23
N SER A 1055 -14.59 -30.96 3.60
CA SER A 1055 -15.73 -30.57 2.74
C SER A 1055 -15.49 -30.56 1.23
N ASN A 1056 -14.36 -31.03 0.72
CA ASN A 1056 -14.13 -31.12 -0.73
C ASN A 1056 -13.85 -32.57 -1.14
N ASN A 1057 -14.90 -33.26 -1.57
CA ASN A 1057 -14.84 -34.60 -2.16
C ASN A 1057 -14.03 -34.57 -3.47
N TRP A 1058 -12.96 -35.35 -3.53
CA TRP A 1058 -12.42 -35.93 -4.77
C TRP A 1058 -12.66 -37.43 -4.72
#